data_AF-A0AAU0T3K0-F1
#
_entry.id   AF-A0AAU0T3K0-F1
#
_cell.length_a   1.000
_cell.length_b   1.000
_cell.length_c   1.000
_cell.angle_alpha   90.00
_cell.angle_beta   90.00
_cell.angle_gamma   90.00
#
_symmetry.space_group_name_H-M   'P 1'
#
loop_
_entity.id
_entity.type
_entity.pdbx_description
1 polymer ?
#
loop_
_entity_poly.entity_id
_entity_poly.type
_entity_poly.pdbx_seq_one_letter_code
_entity_poly.pdbx_strand_id
1 'polypeptide(L)'
;MEITEEQRLAFNKRAAELRAKYPGLDLSTGYGWDPGSAADVGAEKLFEEFPVTQEPLQKISLEQARGMPDLLAETFFKTLQINYESPEEYATETVRTYAQKKWGIDLDPSEMVIATLYIETAGRHAPFNASVAFSMTLTQAMLRNWQQNGNGDFFDHLSRLEGYRSGGFEVNVVHSPLPLWNCAAYEAVYRKTTPQRYDATTHLHMRADEFKQYVWDCNLQAHYQARLGEFWKEHGSYYHLLIKGSFLKAVYRQAAARSLTAEDKGFLLSALGLDASQPWETLTWERFVNAPLLRTVTFRELIVYRYTATDILAIRNELTGRVILYIPGNSSPFHGFDSEPLAAEWLGQQCRDPRKRKALESHFRMEDEGDGPFLSGLHAALAGLAVYPKFLNQATGYWPPRSTIKFGAAIEWPFTHFQQALKERLDSDAAQTIHTQSDYWKAAAAEGVTDAILVLGAVVMVAPEVSPLLAALSLALVGLGVDETVEGKDKAEKEQGLAHIQFGVLNALPIIAEVVAGAIDAGRVVREDAASSTWETDTGVETQADATPESLAAEEQQARLAEQARHKSIDDTERGFGIEPEGLRSLRAAMRAKLRTLEYTSPLKNGAWTLASGANETYQVFDNLTNTYESFIRLHSKVYRVEWVEAASQFRIFAPYEAGPPGPFVKELSLGRWDLDLKPGLRGGESFDGSASAPIDTGAVPVAPYPPIVLQPDIPKIQIEIPMDGVEMADDSYFIHRDGKRTRVYYDANPELPGWTNSRGDYVWRDRAGEWHSAGAADYKKIESRIAQSKDYRIYTFPRLPELPANATAIPREVHYIWMGNRIPGEQLLTNLSKNAAKSPDLAFTLHIDIDNELAFHDLSSRFINHPNVHLSRLKDEACYSDFLKSESAPMFDYFRYGDYQNLAAASDVLRYRLIYEYGGIYMDCDDIIMSSFEGVSLDAGPCDVLMGNEVSAPSFNYVGPNTSHFASLPRNPVLKELLREMQRRYVSEDPVFFTTPRPHLDTSTQALSAASKAAMAPYMIKIFELTGPSVFSDVMRKLRPDYFDLLARSLEPEVIISAAYTEQMEAARDFYFPFKRKTRILPGSANEW
;
A
#
# COMPACT_ATOMS: atom_id res chain seq x y z
N MET A 1 40.42 -8.62 38.48
CA MET A 1 40.99 -7.32 38.92
C MET A 1 41.53 -7.50 40.33
N GLU A 2 42.77 -7.08 40.60
CA GLU A 2 43.36 -7.10 41.95
C GLU A 2 42.76 -6.01 42.83
N ILE A 3 42.40 -6.35 44.06
CA ILE A 3 41.79 -5.46 45.06
C ILE A 3 42.89 -4.55 45.63
N THR A 4 42.64 -3.25 45.72
CA THR A 4 43.61 -2.29 46.29
C THR A 4 43.76 -2.47 47.80
N GLU A 5 44.91 -2.09 48.36
CA GLU A 5 45.20 -2.24 49.79
C GLU A 5 44.19 -1.47 50.68
N GLU A 6 43.67 -0.37 50.16
CA GLU A 6 42.65 0.47 50.79
C GLU A 6 41.28 -0.23 50.88
N GLN A 7 40.89 -0.97 49.85
CA GLN A 7 39.67 -1.80 49.82
C GLN A 7 39.79 -2.98 50.79
N ARG A 8 40.98 -3.57 50.93
CA ARG A 8 41.26 -4.66 51.88
C ARG A 8 41.17 -4.17 53.33
N LEU A 9 41.62 -2.95 53.60
CA LEU A 9 41.54 -2.32 54.92
C LEU A 9 40.10 -1.93 55.28
N ALA A 10 39.33 -1.41 54.32
CA ALA A 10 37.91 -1.08 54.48
C ALA A 10 37.06 -2.33 54.76
N PHE A 11 37.32 -3.43 54.03
CA PHE A 11 36.67 -4.72 54.24
C PHE A 11 36.95 -5.30 55.64
N ASN A 12 38.22 -5.31 56.07
CA ASN A 12 38.59 -5.83 57.39
C ASN A 12 37.99 -5.01 58.55
N LYS A 13 37.93 -3.68 58.40
CA LYS A 13 37.28 -2.80 59.38
C LYS A 13 35.78 -3.07 59.47
N ARG A 14 35.12 -3.27 58.33
CA ARG A 14 33.67 -3.54 58.25
C ARG A 14 33.30 -4.95 58.72
N ALA A 15 34.16 -5.94 58.46
CA ALA A 15 34.00 -7.30 58.99
C ALA A 15 34.13 -7.36 60.53
N ALA A 16 34.98 -6.50 61.12
CA ALA A 16 35.07 -6.35 62.57
C ALA A 16 33.81 -5.72 63.20
N GLU A 17 33.19 -4.74 62.52
CA GLU A 17 31.93 -4.12 62.94
C GLU A 17 30.75 -5.11 62.87
N LEU A 18 30.72 -5.98 61.86
CA LEU A 18 29.69 -7.02 61.70
C LEU A 18 29.81 -8.14 62.74
N ARG A 19 31.04 -8.59 63.07
CA ARG A 19 31.28 -9.55 64.16
C ARG A 19 30.87 -9.03 65.53
N ALA A 20 30.94 -7.71 65.75
CA ALA A 20 30.49 -7.08 66.99
C ALA A 20 28.95 -6.98 67.08
N LYS A 21 28.25 -6.84 65.94
CA LYS A 21 26.79 -6.67 65.88
C LYS A 21 26.03 -8.01 65.86
N TYR A 22 26.65 -9.08 65.36
CA TYR A 22 26.05 -10.43 65.24
C TYR A 22 27.03 -11.53 65.69
N PRO A 23 27.08 -11.86 67.00
CA PRO A 23 27.95 -12.92 67.51
C PRO A 23 27.47 -14.28 67.01
N GLY A 24 28.12 -14.81 65.98
CA GLY A 24 27.77 -16.08 65.32
C GLY A 24 27.99 -16.08 63.80
N LEU A 25 28.22 -14.92 63.18
CA LEU A 25 28.48 -14.81 61.75
C LEU A 25 29.94 -15.19 61.43
N ASP A 26 30.16 -16.36 60.82
CA ASP A 26 31.47 -16.75 60.30
C ASP A 26 31.66 -16.21 58.87
N LEU A 27 32.66 -15.35 58.69
CA LEU A 27 33.03 -14.73 57.40
C LEU A 27 34.44 -15.17 56.96
N SER A 28 34.87 -16.37 57.36
CA SER A 28 36.27 -16.80 57.24
C SER A 28 36.69 -17.39 55.89
N THR A 29 35.81 -17.54 54.90
CA THR A 29 36.22 -18.10 53.58
C THR A 29 35.77 -17.22 52.43
N GLY A 30 36.73 -16.55 51.78
CA GLY A 30 36.53 -16.03 50.42
C GLY A 30 36.40 -17.21 49.44
N TYR A 31 35.45 -17.08 48.52
CA TYR A 31 35.03 -18.03 47.47
C TYR A 31 34.04 -19.13 47.91
N GLY A 32 32.82 -19.04 47.37
CA GLY A 32 31.77 -20.08 47.40
C GLY A 32 30.61 -19.74 48.34
N TRP A 33 29.44 -19.39 47.78
CA TRP A 33 28.20 -19.28 48.54
C TRP A 33 27.36 -20.54 48.28
N ASP A 34 27.12 -21.33 49.33
CA ASP A 34 26.22 -22.50 49.33
C ASP A 34 24.85 -22.06 49.89
N PRO A 35 23.75 -22.12 49.11
CA PRO A 35 22.45 -21.62 49.54
C PRO A 35 21.77 -22.44 50.66
N GLY A 36 22.37 -23.55 51.10
CA GLY A 36 21.71 -24.53 51.97
C GLY A 36 21.62 -24.22 53.46
N SER A 37 22.20 -23.12 53.99
CA SER A 37 22.32 -22.92 55.45
C SER A 37 21.65 -21.68 56.05
N ALA A 38 20.93 -20.86 55.28
CA ALA A 38 20.31 -19.61 55.76
C ALA A 38 18.79 -19.70 55.97
N ALA A 39 18.30 -20.74 56.64
CA ALA A 39 16.86 -20.90 56.91
C ALA A 39 16.35 -20.14 58.16
N ASP A 40 17.21 -19.55 59.00
CA ASP A 40 16.78 -19.10 60.35
C ASP A 40 17.07 -17.65 60.75
N VAL A 41 17.54 -16.78 59.86
CA VAL A 41 17.58 -15.33 60.15
C VAL A 41 17.19 -14.55 58.90
N GLY A 42 16.02 -13.92 58.95
CA GLY A 42 15.36 -13.24 57.83
C GLY A 42 16.29 -12.38 56.98
N ALA A 43 16.64 -12.89 55.80
CA ALA A 43 17.46 -12.21 54.79
C ALA A 43 16.75 -10.98 54.19
N GLU A 44 15.42 -10.90 54.29
CA GLU A 44 14.63 -9.76 53.80
C GLU A 44 14.99 -8.44 54.50
N LYS A 45 15.39 -8.46 55.79
CA LYS A 45 15.79 -7.24 56.51
C LYS A 45 17.21 -6.75 56.21
N LEU A 46 18.06 -7.58 55.63
CA LEU A 46 19.43 -7.19 55.25
C LEU A 46 19.46 -6.51 53.87
N PHE A 47 18.48 -6.78 52.99
CA PHE A 47 18.38 -6.15 51.67
C PHE A 47 17.76 -4.75 51.69
N GLU A 48 16.92 -4.42 52.68
CA GLU A 48 16.33 -3.07 52.82
C GLU A 48 17.32 -2.01 53.35
N GLU A 49 18.34 -2.38 54.15
CA GLU A 49 19.30 -1.43 54.74
C GLU A 49 20.56 -1.18 53.89
N PHE A 50 20.74 -1.88 52.76
CA PHE A 50 21.95 -1.76 51.92
C PHE A 50 21.61 -1.73 50.41
N PRO A 51 21.41 -0.55 49.79
CA PRO A 51 21.46 -0.47 48.35
C PRO A 51 22.87 -0.86 47.92
N VAL A 52 23.00 -1.97 47.18
CA VAL A 52 24.21 -2.25 46.43
C VAL A 52 24.34 -1.10 45.44
N THR A 53 25.23 -0.15 45.72
CA THR A 53 25.76 0.73 44.69
C THR A 53 26.48 -0.17 43.70
N GLN A 54 25.76 -0.60 42.66
CA GLN A 54 26.42 -1.03 41.43
C GLN A 54 27.26 0.16 41.00
N GLU A 55 28.59 0.01 41.00
CA GLU A 55 29.41 0.94 40.24
C GLU A 55 28.85 0.97 38.81
N PRO A 56 28.63 2.16 38.22
CA PRO A 56 28.09 2.25 36.88
C PRO A 56 29.00 1.44 35.96
N LEU A 57 28.44 0.41 35.32
CA LEU A 57 29.15 -0.39 34.33
C LEU A 57 29.80 0.58 33.33
N GLN A 58 31.11 0.45 33.13
CA GLN A 58 31.86 1.33 32.25
C GLN A 58 31.27 1.24 30.84
N LYS A 59 30.93 2.39 30.26
CA LYS A 59 30.28 2.48 28.94
C LYS A 59 31.14 1.79 27.88
N ILE A 60 30.55 0.87 27.11
CA ILE A 60 31.23 0.15 26.03
C ILE A 60 30.65 0.60 24.69
N SER A 61 31.41 1.33 23.89
CA SER A 61 31.03 1.68 22.51
C SER A 61 31.12 0.46 21.59
N LEU A 62 30.46 0.51 20.43
CA LEU A 62 30.56 -0.54 19.41
C LEU A 62 32.02 -0.80 18.98
N GLU A 63 32.83 0.25 18.89
CA GLU A 63 34.25 0.15 18.54
C GLU A 63 35.07 -0.53 19.65
N GLN A 64 34.75 -0.26 20.91
CA GLN A 64 35.38 -0.93 22.05
C GLN A 64 34.96 -2.40 22.13
N ALA A 65 33.69 -2.70 21.88
CA ALA A 65 33.15 -4.06 21.85
C ALA A 65 33.81 -4.92 20.75
N ARG A 66 34.11 -4.34 19.58
CA ARG A 66 34.84 -5.02 18.49
C ARG A 66 36.27 -5.42 18.89
N GLY A 67 36.88 -4.73 19.85
CA GLY A 67 38.20 -5.06 20.40
C GLY A 67 38.19 -6.05 21.55
N MET A 68 37.01 -6.53 21.98
CA MET A 68 36.82 -7.41 23.14
C MET A 68 36.14 -8.73 22.71
N PRO A 69 36.91 -9.73 22.21
CA PRO A 69 36.34 -10.96 21.65
C PRO A 69 35.54 -11.80 22.66
N ASP A 70 35.91 -11.74 23.95
CA ASP A 70 35.24 -12.44 25.05
C ASP A 70 34.08 -11.65 25.69
N LEU A 71 33.78 -10.44 25.20
CA LEU A 71 32.65 -9.66 25.71
C LEU A 71 31.35 -10.42 25.44
N LEU A 72 30.53 -10.65 26.47
CA LEU A 72 29.22 -11.28 26.29
C LEU A 72 28.25 -10.29 25.64
N ALA A 73 27.41 -10.79 24.72
CA ALA A 73 26.41 -9.96 24.05
C ALA A 73 25.44 -9.30 25.06
N GLU A 74 25.05 -10.03 26.12
CA GLU A 74 24.22 -9.47 27.20
C GLU A 74 24.89 -8.30 27.92
N THR A 75 26.20 -8.39 28.20
CA THR A 75 26.95 -7.31 28.84
C THR A 75 27.01 -6.07 27.95
N PHE A 76 27.15 -6.25 26.63
CA PHE A 76 27.06 -5.14 25.69
C PHE A 76 25.68 -4.47 25.73
N PHE A 77 24.58 -5.23 25.63
CA PHE A 77 23.24 -4.65 25.66
C PHE A 77 22.91 -3.95 26.99
N LYS A 78 23.36 -4.48 28.13
CA LYS A 78 23.18 -3.85 29.46
C LYS A 78 23.99 -2.56 29.65
N THR A 79 25.06 -2.37 28.89
CA THR A 79 25.90 -1.15 28.96
C THR A 79 25.50 -0.09 27.94
N LEU A 80 24.55 -0.41 27.06
CA LEU A 80 23.99 0.50 26.08
C LEU A 80 23.02 1.47 26.76
N GLN A 81 23.34 2.76 26.77
CA GLN A 81 22.40 3.79 27.20
C GLN A 81 21.64 4.33 25.99
N ILE A 82 20.32 4.10 25.98
CA ILE A 82 19.41 4.75 25.05
C ILE A 82 18.73 5.88 25.83
N ASN A 83 19.21 7.11 25.62
CA ASN A 83 18.61 8.29 26.23
C ASN A 83 17.62 8.90 25.25
N TYR A 84 16.35 8.98 25.62
CA TYR A 84 15.32 9.69 24.84
C TYR A 84 14.44 10.48 25.82
N GLU A 85 14.06 11.69 25.44
CA GLU A 85 13.34 12.63 26.30
C GLU A 85 11.84 12.30 26.35
N SER A 86 11.24 12.27 27.54
CA SER A 86 9.80 12.04 27.71
C SER A 86 8.98 13.27 27.27
N PRO A 87 7.97 13.13 26.38
CA PRO A 87 7.06 14.20 25.98
C PRO A 87 6.34 14.89 27.13
N GLU A 88 5.87 14.11 28.11
CA GLU A 88 5.12 14.66 29.24
C GLU A 88 6.03 15.47 30.17
N GLU A 89 7.24 14.98 30.45
CA GLU A 89 8.23 15.70 31.26
C GLU A 89 8.68 16.98 30.55
N TYR A 90 9.00 16.88 29.26
CA TYR A 90 9.36 18.04 28.44
C TYR A 90 8.24 19.09 28.41
N ALA A 91 7.00 18.67 28.11
CA ALA A 91 5.86 19.58 28.05
C ALA A 91 5.61 20.24 29.41
N THR A 92 5.66 19.47 30.50
CA THR A 92 5.48 19.96 31.86
C THR A 92 6.57 20.98 32.23
N GLU A 93 7.84 20.67 31.99
CA GLU A 93 8.94 21.57 32.34
C GLU A 93 8.98 22.81 31.45
N THR A 94 8.64 22.67 30.17
CA THR A 94 8.54 23.76 29.20
C THR A 94 7.44 24.75 29.59
N VAL A 95 6.24 24.24 29.89
CA VAL A 95 5.12 25.08 30.33
C VAL A 95 5.40 25.73 31.69
N ARG A 96 5.97 24.98 32.65
CA ARG A 96 6.38 25.52 33.97
C ARG A 96 7.37 26.67 33.81
N THR A 97 8.42 26.45 33.02
CA THR A 97 9.46 27.45 32.76
C THR A 97 8.89 28.70 32.08
N TYR A 98 8.02 28.52 31.08
CA TYR A 98 7.37 29.63 30.41
C TYR A 98 6.45 30.41 31.35
N ALA A 99 5.66 29.70 32.17
CA ALA A 99 4.73 30.33 33.09
C ALA A 99 5.47 31.17 34.15
N GLN A 100 6.58 30.64 34.67
CA GLN A 100 7.45 31.37 35.59
C GLN A 100 8.08 32.60 34.93
N LYS A 101 8.57 32.47 33.68
CA LYS A 101 9.23 33.57 32.96
C LYS A 101 8.27 34.68 32.54
N LYS A 102 7.09 34.32 32.03
CA LYS A 102 6.13 35.26 31.41
C LYS A 102 5.20 35.89 32.44
N TRP A 103 4.68 35.09 33.37
CA TRP A 103 3.67 35.55 34.35
C TRP A 103 4.20 35.57 35.79
N GLY A 104 5.42 35.08 36.06
CA GLY A 104 5.98 35.03 37.42
C GLY A 104 5.28 34.03 38.33
N ILE A 105 4.64 33.01 37.75
CA ILE A 105 3.83 32.01 38.46
C ILE A 105 4.57 30.67 38.43
N ASP A 106 4.93 30.17 39.60
CA ASP A 106 5.40 28.80 39.78
C ASP A 106 4.17 27.91 39.93
N LEU A 107 3.92 27.08 38.92
CA LEU A 107 2.76 26.21 38.85
C LEU A 107 3.14 24.81 38.40
N ASP A 108 2.30 23.84 38.76
CA ASP A 108 2.31 22.52 38.17
C ASP A 108 1.32 22.50 36.97
N PRO A 109 1.81 22.41 35.72
CA PRO A 109 0.96 22.42 34.53
C PRO A 109 -0.05 21.26 34.47
N SER A 110 0.20 20.15 35.18
CA SER A 110 -0.72 19.00 35.26
C SER A 110 -1.92 19.25 36.18
N GLU A 111 -1.82 20.26 37.04
CA GLU A 111 -2.86 20.70 38.00
C GLU A 111 -3.51 22.03 37.63
N MET A 112 -3.22 22.53 36.41
CA MET A 112 -3.86 23.69 35.80
C MET A 112 -4.59 23.27 34.54
N VAL A 113 -5.77 23.83 34.31
CA VAL A 113 -6.71 23.44 33.27
C VAL A 113 -7.04 24.64 32.40
N ILE A 114 -6.81 24.54 31.10
CA ILE A 114 -7.38 25.48 30.12
C ILE A 114 -8.78 24.97 29.74
N ALA A 115 -9.77 25.86 29.74
CA ALA A 115 -11.15 25.51 29.44
C ALA A 115 -11.85 26.57 28.58
N THR A 116 -12.64 26.08 27.62
CA THR A 116 -13.56 26.87 26.79
C THR A 116 -14.97 26.68 27.32
N LEU A 117 -15.61 27.80 27.67
CA LEU A 117 -16.97 27.87 28.19
C LEU A 117 -17.88 28.55 27.16
N TYR A 118 -19.05 27.98 26.91
CA TYR A 118 -20.13 28.67 26.23
C TYR A 118 -21.02 29.36 27.23
N ILE A 119 -21.06 30.69 27.20
CA ILE A 119 -21.79 31.53 28.15
C ILE A 119 -23.03 32.09 27.47
N GLU A 120 -24.20 31.86 28.05
CA GLU A 120 -25.48 32.35 27.53
C GLU A 120 -25.55 33.89 27.54
N THR A 121 -25.89 34.50 26.39
CA THR A 121 -25.89 35.96 26.20
C THR A 121 -27.28 36.62 26.32
N ALA A 122 -28.37 35.84 26.30
CA ALA A 122 -29.76 36.36 26.33
C ALA A 122 -30.25 36.87 27.70
N GLY A 123 -29.49 36.73 28.79
CA GLY A 123 -29.83 37.27 30.11
C GLY A 123 -28.69 38.12 30.65
N ARG A 124 -28.82 39.44 30.66
CA ARG A 124 -27.71 40.37 30.98
C ARG A 124 -27.28 40.43 32.46
N HIS A 125 -27.56 39.44 33.31
CA HIS A 125 -27.24 39.51 34.74
C HIS A 125 -26.52 38.24 35.22
N ALA A 126 -25.36 38.41 35.86
CA ALA A 126 -24.61 37.33 36.49
C ALA A 126 -25.38 36.74 37.70
N PRO A 127 -25.20 35.44 38.02
CA PRO A 127 -24.36 34.45 37.33
C PRO A 127 -24.97 33.99 36.00
N PHE A 128 -24.12 33.82 34.98
CA PHE A 128 -24.53 33.36 33.65
C PHE A 128 -24.58 31.83 33.58
N ASN A 129 -25.53 31.23 32.88
CA ASN A 129 -25.44 29.80 32.58
C ASN A 129 -24.28 29.57 31.61
N ALA A 130 -23.48 28.55 31.89
CA ALA A 130 -22.40 28.13 30.99
C ALA A 130 -22.33 26.62 30.83
N SER A 131 -22.00 26.16 29.63
CA SER A 131 -21.64 24.75 29.38
C SER A 131 -20.16 24.65 29.02
N VAL A 132 -19.46 23.66 29.56
CA VAL A 132 -18.05 23.40 29.24
C VAL A 132 -17.98 22.77 27.85
N ALA A 133 -17.33 23.45 26.91
CA ALA A 133 -17.11 22.94 25.58
C ALA A 133 -15.85 22.05 25.54
N PHE A 134 -14.75 22.54 26.12
CA PHE A 134 -13.46 21.85 26.20
C PHE A 134 -12.79 22.13 27.54
N SER A 135 -12.04 21.16 28.05
CA SER A 135 -11.28 21.27 29.30
C SER A 135 -10.15 20.25 29.32
N MET A 136 -8.90 20.71 29.48
CA MET A 136 -7.71 19.85 29.55
C MET A 136 -6.60 20.50 30.38
N THR A 137 -5.63 19.72 30.87
CA THR A 137 -4.49 20.28 31.61
C THR A 137 -3.59 21.10 30.69
N LEU A 138 -2.73 21.98 31.24
CA LEU A 138 -1.78 22.72 30.41
C LEU A 138 -0.72 21.80 29.78
N THR A 139 -0.31 20.74 30.49
CA THR A 139 0.55 19.68 29.90
C THR A 139 -0.14 19.01 28.71
N GLN A 140 -1.43 18.68 28.84
CA GLN A 140 -2.21 18.11 27.75
C GLN A 140 -2.41 19.10 26.60
N ALA A 141 -2.65 20.38 26.90
CA ALA A 141 -2.81 21.42 25.91
C ALA A 141 -1.51 21.64 25.12
N MET A 142 -0.35 21.57 25.78
CA MET A 142 0.96 21.61 25.13
C MET A 142 1.13 20.40 24.22
N LEU A 143 0.96 19.18 24.74
CA LEU A 143 1.09 17.94 23.97
C LEU A 143 0.14 17.91 22.75
N ARG A 144 -1.13 18.27 22.94
CA ARG A 144 -2.16 18.31 21.89
C ARG A 144 -1.98 19.46 20.91
N ASN A 145 -0.93 20.27 21.07
CA ASN A 145 -0.71 21.45 20.25
C ASN A 145 -1.97 22.35 20.21
N TRP A 146 -2.53 22.67 21.38
CA TRP A 146 -3.79 23.41 21.53
C TRP A 146 -3.68 24.83 20.98
N GLN A 147 -4.25 25.04 19.80
CA GLN A 147 -4.12 26.28 19.03
C GLN A 147 -5.45 26.87 18.54
N GLN A 148 -6.57 26.19 18.81
CA GLN A 148 -7.90 26.58 18.33
C GLN A 148 -8.40 27.87 19.01
N ASN A 149 -9.14 28.71 18.28
CA ASN A 149 -9.99 29.75 18.89
C ASN A 149 -11.40 29.17 19.09
N GLY A 150 -12.05 29.43 20.22
CA GLY A 150 -13.40 28.89 20.45
C GLY A 150 -13.41 27.36 20.64
N ASN A 151 -14.28 26.65 19.91
CA ASN A 151 -14.58 25.23 20.11
C ASN A 151 -14.16 24.30 18.95
N GLY A 152 -13.50 24.81 17.91
CA GLY A 152 -12.92 23.98 16.87
C GLY A 152 -13.89 23.27 15.90
N ASP A 153 -15.16 23.68 15.83
CA ASP A 153 -16.13 23.13 14.86
C ASP A 153 -16.19 23.99 13.57
N PHE A 154 -16.60 23.41 12.43
CA PHE A 154 -16.74 24.10 11.12
C PHE A 154 -17.65 25.35 11.18
N PHE A 155 -18.39 25.50 12.29
CA PHE A 155 -19.30 26.60 12.62
C PHE A 155 -18.71 27.72 13.49
N ASP A 156 -17.38 27.87 13.55
CA ASP A 156 -16.65 28.90 14.35
C ASP A 156 -17.10 30.36 14.08
N HIS A 157 -17.92 30.58 13.05
CA HIS A 157 -18.57 31.86 12.71
C HIS A 157 -19.90 32.13 13.45
N LEU A 158 -20.39 31.21 14.30
CA LEU A 158 -21.70 31.34 14.98
C LEU A 158 -21.64 31.82 16.44
N SER A 159 -20.47 31.89 17.10
CA SER A 159 -20.33 32.49 18.45
C SER A 159 -19.09 33.38 18.54
N ARG A 160 -19.22 34.57 19.15
CA ARG A 160 -18.12 35.53 19.30
C ARG A 160 -17.22 35.10 20.48
N LEU A 161 -15.91 34.98 20.25
CA LEU A 161 -14.93 34.79 21.33
C LEU A 161 -14.80 36.08 22.15
N GLU A 162 -15.05 35.99 23.46
CA GLU A 162 -14.90 37.09 24.39
C GLU A 162 -13.44 37.35 24.76
N GLY A 163 -13.10 38.62 24.97
CA GLY A 163 -11.76 39.01 25.39
C GLY A 163 -11.46 38.54 26.82
N TYR A 164 -10.18 38.32 27.11
CA TYR A 164 -9.70 37.97 28.45
C TYR A 164 -10.23 38.94 29.52
N ARG A 165 -10.72 38.37 30.64
CA ARG A 165 -11.25 39.12 31.78
C ARG A 165 -10.59 38.65 33.08
N SER A 166 -9.97 39.56 33.82
CA SER A 166 -9.42 39.25 35.16
C SER A 166 -10.56 38.83 36.09
N GLY A 167 -10.40 37.66 36.72
CA GLY A 167 -11.42 37.02 37.56
C GLY A 167 -12.48 36.20 36.80
N GLY A 168 -12.41 36.14 35.47
CA GLY A 168 -13.35 35.38 34.64
C GLY A 168 -14.79 35.91 34.65
N PHE A 169 -15.72 35.08 34.20
CA PHE A 169 -17.16 35.31 34.35
C PHE A 169 -17.69 34.54 35.55
N GLU A 170 -18.65 35.13 36.26
CA GLU A 170 -19.41 34.41 37.28
C GLU A 170 -20.43 33.53 36.54
N VAL A 171 -20.17 32.22 36.52
CA VAL A 171 -20.95 31.24 35.75
C VAL A 171 -21.53 30.15 36.63
N ASN A 172 -22.71 29.67 36.24
CA ASN A 172 -23.31 28.44 36.73
C ASN A 172 -23.17 27.37 35.66
N VAL A 173 -22.38 26.33 35.93
CA VAL A 173 -22.13 25.26 34.95
C VAL A 173 -23.34 24.34 34.85
N VAL A 174 -23.87 24.18 33.64
CA VAL A 174 -24.97 23.27 33.33
C VAL A 174 -24.46 22.07 32.53
N HIS A 175 -24.96 20.88 32.84
CA HIS A 175 -24.58 19.64 32.14
C HIS A 175 -25.24 19.51 30.76
N SER A 176 -26.31 20.25 30.49
CA SER A 176 -26.98 20.24 29.18
C SER A 176 -26.32 21.23 28.22
N PRO A 177 -26.03 20.84 26.95
CA PRO A 177 -25.45 21.75 25.97
C PRO A 177 -26.35 22.97 25.73
N LEU A 178 -25.76 24.16 25.76
CA LEU A 178 -26.49 25.40 25.47
C LEU A 178 -26.64 25.64 23.95
N PRO A 179 -27.73 26.26 23.48
CA PRO A 179 -27.91 26.59 22.07
C PRO A 179 -26.87 27.63 21.62
N LEU A 180 -25.98 27.22 20.71
CA LEU A 180 -24.79 27.99 20.29
C LEU A 180 -25.10 29.39 19.73
N TRP A 181 -26.22 29.55 19.02
CA TRP A 181 -26.67 30.82 18.44
C TRP A 181 -26.99 31.91 19.48
N ASN A 182 -27.02 31.55 20.76
CA ASN A 182 -27.30 32.46 21.88
C ASN A 182 -26.14 32.55 22.88
N CYS A 183 -24.98 31.99 22.55
CA CYS A 183 -23.84 31.91 23.44
C CYS A 183 -22.65 32.73 22.92
N ALA A 184 -21.81 33.18 23.85
CA ALA A 184 -20.46 33.68 23.56
C ALA A 184 -19.44 32.68 24.13
N ALA A 185 -18.34 32.48 23.42
CA ALA A 185 -17.27 31.60 23.89
C ALA A 185 -16.30 32.39 24.79
N TYR A 186 -15.92 31.83 25.94
CA TYR A 186 -14.88 32.39 26.82
C TYR A 186 -13.87 31.30 27.16
N GLU A 187 -12.59 31.59 26.97
CA GLU A 187 -11.51 30.67 27.27
C GLU A 187 -10.58 31.27 28.33
N ALA A 188 -10.28 30.49 29.36
CA ALA A 188 -9.40 30.89 30.44
C ALA A 188 -8.73 29.68 31.09
N VAL A 189 -7.72 29.95 31.93
CA VAL A 189 -7.01 28.93 32.68
C VAL A 189 -7.43 28.95 34.15
N TYR A 190 -7.70 27.77 34.69
CA TYR A 190 -8.20 27.54 36.03
C TYR A 190 -7.34 26.51 36.77
N ARG A 191 -7.31 26.58 38.10
CA ARG A 191 -6.75 25.51 38.93
C ARG A 191 -7.69 24.31 38.91
N LYS A 192 -7.14 23.12 38.76
CA LYS A 192 -7.89 21.87 38.83
C LYS A 192 -8.50 21.69 40.23
N THR A 193 -9.77 21.31 40.28
CA THR A 193 -10.51 21.09 41.54
C THR A 193 -11.44 19.89 41.41
N THR A 194 -11.92 19.33 42.52
CA THR A 194 -12.89 18.23 42.53
C THR A 194 -14.02 18.55 43.51
N PRO A 195 -15.24 18.87 43.04
CA PRO A 195 -15.65 19.05 41.63
C PRO A 195 -14.97 20.28 40.98
N GLN A 196 -14.82 20.28 39.66
CA GLN A 196 -14.17 21.36 38.93
C GLN A 196 -15.00 22.66 39.03
N ARG A 197 -14.37 23.77 39.41
CA ARG A 197 -14.97 25.10 39.45
C ARG A 197 -14.37 26.01 38.38
N TYR A 198 -15.19 26.89 37.82
CA TYR A 198 -14.81 27.86 36.78
C TYR A 198 -15.20 29.27 37.21
N ASP A 199 -14.64 29.73 38.33
CA ASP A 199 -14.95 31.02 38.95
C ASP A 199 -13.67 31.80 39.30
N ALA A 200 -13.82 32.99 39.87
CA ALA A 200 -12.70 33.84 40.26
C ALA A 200 -11.74 33.19 41.28
N THR A 201 -12.16 32.15 42.02
CA THR A 201 -11.33 31.49 43.02
C THR A 201 -10.34 30.50 42.41
N THR A 202 -10.65 30.00 41.21
CA THR A 202 -9.83 29.04 40.47
C THR A 202 -9.15 29.66 39.26
N HIS A 203 -9.66 30.78 38.74
CA HIS A 203 -9.12 31.51 37.60
C HIS A 203 -7.69 32.02 37.84
N LEU A 204 -6.77 31.70 36.93
CA LEU A 204 -5.40 32.24 36.94
C LEU A 204 -5.30 33.51 36.11
N HIS A 205 -4.41 34.41 36.51
CA HIS A 205 -4.06 35.61 35.74
C HIS A 205 -3.13 35.28 34.57
N MET A 206 -3.57 34.35 33.73
CA MET A 206 -2.85 33.85 32.57
C MET A 206 -3.77 33.92 31.35
N ARG A 207 -3.28 34.57 30.31
CA ARG A 207 -4.01 34.76 29.06
C ARG A 207 -3.97 33.48 28.24
N ALA A 208 -5.13 32.89 27.98
CA ALA A 208 -5.25 31.66 27.21
C ALA A 208 -4.72 31.83 25.77
N ASP A 209 -4.97 32.99 25.14
CA ASP A 209 -4.46 33.32 23.80
C ASP A 209 -2.92 33.40 23.76
N GLU A 210 -2.29 34.00 24.77
CA GLU A 210 -0.82 34.03 24.86
C GLU A 210 -0.22 32.64 25.11
N PHE A 211 -0.86 31.81 25.94
CA PHE A 211 -0.43 30.44 26.17
C PHE A 211 -0.52 29.60 24.89
N LYS A 212 -1.62 29.69 24.14
CA LYS A 212 -1.78 29.00 22.85
C LYS A 212 -0.76 29.45 21.81
N GLN A 213 -0.44 30.75 21.77
CA GLN A 213 0.63 31.25 20.91
C GLN A 213 2.00 30.67 21.30
N TYR A 214 2.26 30.48 22.60
CA TYR A 214 3.48 29.82 23.03
C TYR A 214 3.52 28.33 22.66
N VAL A 215 2.41 27.62 22.82
CA VAL A 215 2.28 26.23 22.35
C VAL A 215 2.58 26.14 20.85
N TRP A 216 2.06 27.08 20.06
CA TRP A 216 2.39 27.24 18.64
C TRP A 216 3.88 27.43 18.40
N ASP A 217 4.48 28.42 19.06
CA ASP A 217 5.88 28.80 18.85
C ASP A 217 6.86 27.69 19.27
N CYS A 218 6.48 26.83 20.22
CA CYS A 218 7.29 25.72 20.69
C CYS A 218 7.50 24.62 19.66
N ASN A 219 6.56 24.44 18.72
CA ASN A 219 6.64 23.45 17.63
C ASN A 219 7.15 22.07 18.11
N LEU A 220 6.36 21.42 18.96
CA LEU A 220 6.68 20.09 19.51
C LEU A 220 7.01 19.05 18.44
N GLN A 221 6.37 19.14 17.28
CA GLN A 221 6.63 18.26 16.14
C GLN A 221 8.10 18.38 15.70
N ALA A 222 8.56 19.60 15.39
CA ALA A 222 9.94 19.82 14.96
C ALA A 222 10.95 19.40 16.03
N HIS A 223 10.61 19.57 17.32
CA HIS A 223 11.44 19.10 18.43
C HIS A 223 11.59 17.56 18.41
N TYR A 224 10.49 16.81 18.39
CA TYR A 224 10.54 15.34 18.43
C TYR A 224 11.07 14.71 17.13
N GLN A 225 10.83 15.33 15.98
CA GLN A 225 11.47 14.95 14.72
C GLN A 225 12.99 15.17 14.77
N ALA A 226 13.45 16.30 15.32
CA ALA A 226 14.88 16.54 15.52
C ALA A 226 15.50 15.52 16.48
N ARG A 227 14.81 15.17 17.58
CA ARG A 227 15.24 14.12 18.52
C ARG A 227 15.33 12.74 17.87
N LEU A 228 14.36 12.37 17.03
CA LEU A 228 14.42 11.13 16.27
C LEU A 228 15.61 11.14 15.29
N GLY A 229 15.90 12.28 14.65
CA GLY A 229 17.09 12.47 13.83
C GLY A 229 18.40 12.31 14.61
N GLU A 230 18.47 12.86 15.84
CA GLU A 230 19.60 12.66 16.76
C GLU A 230 19.76 11.19 17.16
N PHE A 231 18.66 10.51 17.48
CA PHE A 231 18.65 9.08 17.80
C PHE A 231 19.24 8.26 16.64
N TRP A 232 18.76 8.48 15.40
CA TRP A 232 19.28 7.76 14.24
C TRP A 232 20.75 8.07 13.94
N LYS A 233 21.20 9.29 14.25
CA LYS A 233 22.62 9.68 14.14
C LYS A 233 23.49 8.95 15.16
N GLU A 234 23.00 8.76 16.38
CA GLU A 234 23.74 8.11 17.48
C GLU A 234 23.71 6.58 17.40
N HIS A 235 22.54 6.00 17.12
CA HIS A 235 22.29 4.56 17.22
C HIS A 235 22.15 3.86 15.87
N GLY A 236 21.91 4.60 14.78
CA GLY A 236 21.55 4.03 13.48
C GLY A 236 22.61 3.13 12.84
N SER A 237 23.90 3.33 13.13
CA SER A 237 24.97 2.51 12.55
C SER A 237 24.99 1.06 13.04
N TYR A 238 24.38 0.77 14.19
CA TYR A 238 24.31 -0.57 14.79
C TYR A 238 22.90 -0.99 15.19
N TYR A 239 21.88 -0.23 14.81
CA TYR A 239 20.49 -0.51 15.17
C TYR A 239 20.01 -1.88 14.66
N HIS A 240 20.45 -2.33 13.48
CA HIS A 240 20.21 -3.69 12.98
C HIS A 240 20.69 -4.79 13.95
N LEU A 241 21.76 -4.55 14.72
CA LEU A 241 22.22 -5.48 15.76
C LEU A 241 21.30 -5.47 16.98
N LEU A 242 20.62 -4.36 17.28
CA LEU A 242 19.59 -4.31 18.32
C LEU A 242 18.32 -5.07 17.91
N ILE A 243 17.92 -4.99 16.63
CA ILE A 243 16.83 -5.80 16.08
C ILE A 243 17.20 -7.29 16.14
N LYS A 244 18.40 -7.66 15.66
CA LYS A 244 18.93 -9.03 15.75
C LYS A 244 18.95 -9.54 17.20
N GLY A 245 19.39 -8.69 18.12
CA GLY A 245 19.45 -9.00 19.55
C GLY A 245 18.06 -9.24 20.13
N SER A 246 17.10 -8.36 19.82
CA SER A 246 15.72 -8.45 20.31
C SER A 246 15.00 -9.69 19.79
N PHE A 247 15.17 -9.99 18.50
CA PHE A 247 14.72 -11.23 17.89
C PHE A 247 15.28 -12.44 18.66
N LEU A 248 16.59 -12.49 18.85
CA LEU A 248 17.26 -13.61 19.51
C LEU A 248 16.84 -13.75 20.98
N LYS A 249 16.77 -12.65 21.72
CA LYS A 249 16.32 -12.66 23.12
C LYS A 249 14.86 -13.11 23.24
N ALA A 250 14.01 -12.72 22.30
CA ALA A 250 12.63 -13.18 22.23
C ALA A 250 12.53 -14.70 21.99
N VAL A 251 13.41 -15.29 21.16
CA VAL A 251 13.48 -16.76 20.97
C VAL A 251 13.71 -17.46 22.31
N TYR A 252 14.71 -17.00 23.08
CA TYR A 252 15.01 -17.59 24.39
C TYR A 252 13.88 -17.40 25.40
N ARG A 253 13.24 -16.22 25.44
CA ARG A 253 12.12 -15.95 26.36
C ARG A 253 10.90 -16.80 26.03
N GLN A 254 10.50 -16.89 24.77
CA GLN A 254 9.32 -17.67 24.36
C GLN A 254 9.55 -19.18 24.55
N ALA A 255 10.79 -19.66 24.32
CA ALA A 255 11.17 -21.03 24.64
C ALA A 255 11.14 -21.33 26.15
N ALA A 256 11.65 -20.41 26.99
CA ALA A 256 11.57 -20.53 28.44
C ALA A 256 10.12 -20.55 28.95
N ALA A 257 9.24 -19.78 28.31
CA ALA A 257 7.80 -19.77 28.55
C ALA A 257 7.04 -20.99 27.97
N ARG A 258 7.75 -21.94 27.34
CA ARG A 258 7.17 -23.14 26.69
C ARG A 258 6.10 -22.83 25.62
N SER A 259 6.17 -21.66 25.01
CA SER A 259 5.29 -21.23 23.90
C SER A 259 6.00 -21.21 22.55
N LEU A 260 7.22 -21.75 22.50
CA LEU A 260 7.99 -22.03 21.29
C LEU A 260 8.56 -23.45 21.43
N THR A 261 8.38 -24.28 20.41
CA THR A 261 8.85 -25.66 20.44
C THR A 261 10.39 -25.72 20.47
N ALA A 262 10.96 -26.80 21.01
CA ALA A 262 12.42 -26.97 21.01
C ALA A 262 12.98 -27.06 19.58
N GLU A 263 12.21 -27.63 18.65
CA GLU A 263 12.53 -27.67 17.23
C GLU A 263 12.57 -26.26 16.62
N ASP A 264 11.54 -25.45 16.84
CA ASP A 264 11.48 -24.08 16.33
C ASP A 264 12.56 -23.19 16.93
N LYS A 265 12.88 -23.36 18.22
CA LYS A 265 14.04 -22.70 18.85
C LYS A 265 15.33 -23.07 18.12
N GLY A 266 15.58 -24.37 17.94
CA GLY A 266 16.79 -24.85 17.26
C GLY A 266 16.88 -24.33 15.82
N PHE A 267 15.76 -24.31 15.10
CA PHE A 267 15.63 -23.75 13.76
C PHE A 267 15.96 -22.25 13.72
N LEU A 268 15.40 -21.43 14.61
CA LEU A 268 15.65 -19.98 14.66
C LEU A 268 17.09 -19.63 15.06
N LEU A 269 17.69 -20.39 15.98
CA LEU A 269 19.12 -20.24 16.33
C LEU A 269 20.02 -20.59 15.13
N SER A 270 19.70 -21.70 14.45
CA SER A 270 20.41 -22.14 13.26
C SER A 270 20.28 -21.10 12.14
N ALA A 271 19.10 -20.50 11.94
CA ALA A 271 18.87 -19.42 10.97
C ALA A 271 19.85 -18.25 11.16
N LEU A 272 20.27 -18.00 12.41
CA LEU A 272 21.24 -16.96 12.78
C LEU A 272 22.69 -17.43 12.82
N GLY A 273 22.99 -18.64 12.36
CA GLY A 273 24.35 -19.21 12.37
C GLY A 273 24.82 -19.67 13.75
N LEU A 274 23.90 -19.87 14.69
CA LEU A 274 24.20 -20.32 16.06
C LEU A 274 23.90 -21.81 16.20
N ASP A 275 24.58 -22.46 17.14
CA ASP A 275 24.27 -23.85 17.50
C ASP A 275 22.87 -23.92 18.14
N ALA A 276 22.10 -24.97 17.84
CA ALA A 276 20.74 -25.15 18.35
C ALA A 276 20.68 -25.22 19.89
N SER A 277 21.79 -25.57 20.54
CA SER A 277 21.94 -25.63 21.99
C SER A 277 22.62 -24.39 22.61
N GLN A 278 23.05 -23.40 21.80
CA GLN A 278 23.75 -22.21 22.26
C GLN A 278 22.96 -21.49 23.38
N PRO A 279 23.52 -21.34 24.59
CA PRO A 279 22.91 -20.51 25.65
C PRO A 279 23.05 -19.02 25.37
N TRP A 280 22.10 -18.21 25.87
CA TRP A 280 22.15 -16.75 25.75
C TRP A 280 23.28 -16.15 26.60
N GLU A 281 23.47 -16.70 27.80
CA GLU A 281 24.38 -16.20 28.84
C GLU A 281 25.86 -16.37 28.45
N THR A 282 26.15 -17.27 27.52
CA THR A 282 27.51 -17.57 27.05
C THR A 282 27.77 -17.11 25.62
N LEU A 283 26.80 -16.43 24.98
CA LEU A 283 26.97 -15.93 23.62
C LEU A 283 27.90 -14.72 23.62
N THR A 284 29.08 -14.87 23.02
CA THR A 284 30.03 -13.77 22.84
C THR A 284 29.53 -12.78 21.80
N TRP A 285 29.90 -11.51 21.98
CA TRP A 285 29.59 -10.40 21.08
C TRP A 285 30.13 -10.65 19.68
N GLU A 286 31.38 -11.13 19.57
CA GLU A 286 31.98 -11.47 18.29
C GLU A 286 31.17 -12.55 17.56
N ARG A 287 30.74 -13.62 18.26
CA ARG A 287 29.91 -14.66 17.67
C ARG A 287 28.54 -14.14 17.28
N PHE A 288 27.91 -13.34 18.14
CA PHE A 288 26.62 -12.72 17.87
C PHE A 288 26.64 -11.85 16.60
N VAL A 289 27.67 -11.03 16.42
CA VAL A 289 27.81 -10.15 15.25
C VAL A 289 28.14 -10.95 13.99
N ASN A 290 29.14 -11.84 14.07
CA ASN A 290 29.75 -12.46 12.89
C ASN A 290 29.18 -13.84 12.51
N ALA A 291 28.21 -14.38 13.26
CA ALA A 291 27.61 -15.66 12.91
C ALA A 291 26.97 -15.61 11.51
N PRO A 292 27.42 -16.48 10.57
CA PRO A 292 26.93 -16.46 9.20
C PRO A 292 25.52 -17.04 9.13
N LEU A 293 24.62 -16.36 8.42
CA LEU A 293 23.27 -16.88 8.19
C LEU A 293 23.33 -18.18 7.37
N LEU A 294 22.47 -19.13 7.71
CA LEU A 294 22.37 -20.38 6.95
C LEU A 294 21.63 -20.12 5.63
N ARG A 295 22.22 -20.55 4.52
CA ARG A 295 21.61 -20.41 3.17
C ARG A 295 20.31 -21.21 3.00
N THR A 296 20.09 -22.23 3.83
CA THR A 296 18.89 -23.08 3.81
C THR A 296 17.69 -22.46 4.52
N VAL A 297 17.88 -21.31 5.17
CA VAL A 297 16.83 -20.56 5.84
C VAL A 297 16.82 -19.14 5.29
N THR A 298 15.67 -18.68 4.81
CA THR A 298 15.52 -17.32 4.28
C THR A 298 14.65 -16.48 5.18
N PHE A 299 14.94 -15.19 5.21
CA PHE A 299 14.09 -14.17 5.81
C PHE A 299 13.36 -13.45 4.68
N ARG A 300 12.08 -13.18 4.85
CA ARG A 300 11.18 -12.63 3.83
C ARG A 300 10.24 -11.60 4.46
N GLU A 301 9.73 -10.72 3.62
CA GLU A 301 8.69 -9.75 4.01
C GLU A 301 7.30 -10.40 4.01
N LEU A 302 6.42 -9.95 4.89
CA LEU A 302 4.97 -10.23 4.79
C LEU A 302 4.31 -9.20 3.87
N ILE A 303 3.53 -9.66 2.90
CA ILE A 303 2.80 -8.80 1.96
C ILE A 303 1.30 -9.07 2.10
N VAL A 304 0.50 -8.04 2.36
CA VAL A 304 -0.96 -8.13 2.42
C VAL A 304 -1.55 -7.29 1.29
N TYR A 305 -2.27 -7.96 0.39
CA TYR A 305 -2.79 -7.48 -0.89
C TYR A 305 -1.68 -7.00 -1.85
N ARG A 306 -1.00 -5.93 -1.48
CA ARG A 306 0.11 -5.30 -2.20
C ARG A 306 1.03 -4.49 -1.30
N TYR A 307 0.68 -4.37 -0.02
CA TYR A 307 1.35 -3.56 0.97
C TYR A 307 2.30 -4.46 1.74
N THR A 308 3.50 -3.98 1.99
CA THR A 308 4.57 -4.75 2.61
C THR A 308 4.69 -4.35 4.08
N ALA A 309 4.67 -5.34 4.97
CA ALA A 309 4.89 -5.10 6.40
C ALA A 309 6.34 -4.63 6.62
N THR A 310 6.50 -3.66 7.50
CA THR A 310 7.76 -2.92 7.68
C THR A 310 8.69 -3.54 8.72
N ASP A 311 8.15 -4.42 9.56
CA ASP A 311 8.84 -5.03 10.70
C ASP A 311 8.44 -6.50 10.96
N ILE A 312 7.46 -7.06 10.25
CA ILE A 312 7.10 -8.49 10.35
C ILE A 312 8.04 -9.32 9.48
N LEU A 313 8.74 -10.27 10.11
CA LEU A 313 9.67 -11.18 9.44
C LEU A 313 8.99 -12.54 9.21
N ALA A 314 9.05 -13.06 7.99
CA ALA A 314 8.75 -14.46 7.69
C ALA A 314 10.05 -15.25 7.52
N ILE A 315 10.30 -16.21 8.39
CA ILE A 315 11.49 -17.06 8.39
C ILE A 315 11.12 -18.40 7.78
N ARG A 316 11.58 -18.66 6.57
CA ARG A 316 11.24 -19.84 5.79
C ARG A 316 12.40 -20.81 5.74
N ASN A 317 12.13 -22.06 6.09
CA ASN A 317 13.03 -23.17 5.78
C ASN A 317 12.83 -23.54 4.32
N GLU A 318 13.84 -23.31 3.48
CA GLU A 318 13.75 -23.60 2.04
C GLU A 318 13.68 -25.11 1.74
N LEU A 319 14.13 -25.95 2.67
CA LEU A 319 14.15 -27.41 2.51
C LEU A 319 12.86 -28.10 2.96
N THR A 320 12.13 -27.54 3.92
CA THR A 320 10.89 -28.16 4.47
C THR A 320 9.63 -27.37 4.13
N GLY A 321 9.75 -26.12 3.69
CA GLY A 321 8.61 -25.23 3.45
C GLY A 321 8.02 -24.63 4.73
N ARG A 322 8.49 -25.05 5.92
CA ARG A 322 8.07 -24.52 7.22
C ARG A 322 8.36 -23.02 7.29
N VAL A 323 7.39 -22.26 7.80
CA VAL A 323 7.46 -20.80 7.96
C VAL A 323 7.22 -20.44 9.42
N ILE A 324 8.07 -19.58 9.96
CA ILE A 324 7.82 -18.93 11.25
C ILE A 324 7.64 -17.45 11.01
N LEU A 325 6.50 -16.90 11.46
CA LEU A 325 6.28 -15.46 11.51
C LEU A 325 6.82 -14.92 12.83
N TYR A 326 7.67 -13.90 12.75
CA TYR A 326 8.05 -13.06 13.87
C TYR A 326 7.31 -11.73 13.75
N ILE A 327 6.38 -11.49 14.68
CA ILE A 327 5.59 -10.27 14.79
C ILE A 327 6.12 -9.51 16.01
N PRO A 328 6.96 -8.48 15.81
CA PRO A 328 7.56 -7.73 16.90
C PRO A 328 6.53 -7.17 17.86
N GLY A 329 6.93 -7.02 19.11
CA GLY A 329 6.09 -6.38 20.11
C GLY A 329 5.09 -7.29 20.81
N ASN A 330 4.66 -8.42 20.24
CA ASN A 330 3.79 -9.39 20.93
C ASN A 330 4.46 -10.04 22.16
N SER A 331 3.65 -10.43 23.15
CA SER A 331 4.10 -11.21 24.33
C SER A 331 4.64 -12.61 23.95
N SER A 332 4.19 -13.15 22.81
CA SER A 332 4.72 -14.37 22.18
C SER A 332 4.86 -14.10 20.68
N PRO A 333 6.01 -13.52 20.24
CA PRO A 333 6.13 -12.96 18.91
C PRO A 333 6.35 -13.98 17.79
N PHE A 334 6.71 -15.23 18.10
CA PHE A 334 6.92 -16.27 17.10
C PHE A 334 5.70 -17.17 16.90
N HIS A 335 5.29 -17.35 15.64
CA HIS A 335 4.20 -18.25 15.23
C HIS A 335 4.67 -19.16 14.10
N GLY A 336 4.72 -20.48 14.35
CA GLY A 336 5.18 -21.48 13.38
C GLY A 336 4.05 -22.13 12.59
N PHE A 337 4.30 -22.38 11.31
CA PHE A 337 3.38 -22.98 10.35
C PHE A 337 4.13 -23.92 9.40
N ASP A 338 3.45 -24.97 8.92
CA ASP A 338 4.08 -25.91 7.98
C ASP A 338 4.28 -25.34 6.58
N SER A 339 3.54 -24.30 6.21
CA SER A 339 3.65 -23.68 4.88
C SER A 339 3.10 -22.25 4.85
N GLU A 340 3.48 -21.50 3.82
CA GLU A 340 2.98 -20.15 3.55
C GLU A 340 1.44 -20.07 3.42
N PRO A 341 0.74 -20.98 2.71
CA PRO A 341 -0.72 -20.97 2.66
C PRO A 341 -1.39 -21.08 4.04
N LEU A 342 -0.84 -21.90 4.96
CA LEU A 342 -1.38 -22.04 6.31
C LEU A 342 -1.13 -20.78 7.15
N ALA A 343 0.04 -20.16 7.00
CA ALA A 343 0.34 -18.87 7.62
C ALA A 343 -0.63 -17.77 7.12
N ALA A 344 -0.91 -17.73 5.81
CA ALA A 344 -1.88 -16.82 5.21
C ALA A 344 -3.31 -17.04 5.74
N GLU A 345 -3.77 -18.28 5.84
CA GLU A 345 -5.08 -18.60 6.41
C GLU A 345 -5.19 -18.19 7.88
N TRP A 346 -4.17 -18.48 8.68
CA TRP A 346 -4.15 -18.09 10.08
C TRP A 346 -4.20 -16.57 10.26
N LEU A 347 -3.42 -15.81 9.47
CA LEU A 347 -3.46 -14.34 9.46
C LEU A 347 -4.85 -13.81 9.03
N GLY A 348 -5.46 -14.41 8.01
CA GLY A 348 -6.83 -14.10 7.59
C GLY A 348 -7.85 -14.33 8.71
N GLN A 349 -7.69 -15.40 9.49
CA GLN A 349 -8.52 -15.66 10.68
C GLN A 349 -8.30 -14.64 11.79
N GLN A 350 -7.06 -14.17 12.00
CA GLN A 350 -6.78 -13.13 13.00
C GLN A 350 -7.50 -11.81 12.67
N CYS A 351 -7.71 -11.51 11.38
CA CYS A 351 -8.40 -10.30 10.94
C CYS A 351 -9.88 -10.23 11.37
N ARG A 352 -10.49 -11.36 11.78
CA ARG A 352 -11.88 -11.42 12.27
C ARG A 352 -12.10 -10.64 13.55
N ASP A 353 -11.05 -10.48 14.35
CA ASP A 353 -11.09 -9.64 15.54
C ASP A 353 -10.67 -8.21 15.17
N PRO A 354 -11.56 -7.20 15.31
CA PRO A 354 -11.25 -5.81 14.96
C PRO A 354 -10.02 -5.25 15.67
N ARG A 355 -9.72 -5.70 16.90
CA ARG A 355 -8.56 -5.25 17.67
C ARG A 355 -7.28 -5.84 17.09
N LYS A 356 -7.27 -7.14 16.80
CA LYS A 356 -6.14 -7.84 16.14
C LYS A 356 -5.87 -7.26 14.77
N ARG A 357 -6.93 -6.92 14.04
CA ARG A 357 -6.86 -6.27 12.74
C ARG A 357 -6.19 -4.89 12.83
N LYS A 358 -6.58 -4.03 13.78
CA LYS A 358 -5.94 -2.72 13.96
C LYS A 358 -4.49 -2.85 14.43
N ALA A 359 -4.17 -3.84 15.25
CA ALA A 359 -2.78 -4.15 15.62
C ALA A 359 -1.97 -4.59 14.40
N LEU A 360 -2.50 -5.47 13.55
CA LEU A 360 -1.83 -5.90 12.32
C LEU A 360 -1.61 -4.74 11.35
N GLU A 361 -2.59 -3.84 11.21
CA GLU A 361 -2.50 -2.62 10.40
C GLU A 361 -1.30 -1.75 10.83
N SER A 362 -1.00 -1.71 12.13
CA SER A 362 0.11 -0.91 12.67
C SER A 362 1.52 -1.41 12.31
N HIS A 363 1.65 -2.52 11.58
CA HIS A 363 2.94 -3.00 11.05
C HIS A 363 3.23 -2.51 9.62
N PHE A 364 2.32 -1.74 9.03
CA PHE A 364 2.43 -1.20 7.68
C PHE A 364 2.56 0.33 7.72
N ARG A 365 2.84 0.94 6.57
CA ARG A 365 2.93 2.40 6.44
C ARG A 365 1.54 3.01 6.50
N MET A 366 1.41 4.20 7.06
CA MET A 366 0.15 4.94 7.14
C MET A 366 -0.39 5.28 5.75
N GLU A 367 0.49 5.52 4.76
CA GLU A 367 0.10 5.72 3.35
C GLU A 367 -0.68 4.54 2.76
N ASP A 368 -0.55 3.35 3.36
CA ASP A 368 -1.23 2.15 2.91
C ASP A 368 -2.63 1.99 3.53
N GLU A 369 -2.97 2.68 4.64
CA GLU A 369 -4.23 2.45 5.40
C GLU A 369 -5.48 2.81 4.59
N GLY A 370 -5.53 4.03 4.07
CA GLY A 370 -6.71 4.62 3.46
C GLY A 370 -7.05 4.03 2.10
N ASP A 371 -8.34 3.92 1.81
CA ASP A 371 -8.79 3.64 0.44
C ASP A 371 -8.34 4.80 -0.46
N GLY A 372 -7.42 4.51 -1.36
CA GLY A 372 -7.16 5.38 -2.49
C GLY A 372 -8.45 5.50 -3.32
N PRO A 373 -8.59 6.55 -4.15
CA PRO A 373 -9.84 6.83 -4.86
C PRO A 373 -10.32 5.66 -5.75
N PHE A 374 -9.41 4.71 -6.00
CA PHE A 374 -9.66 3.47 -6.72
C PHE A 374 -8.68 2.36 -6.31
N LEU A 375 -8.02 2.44 -5.14
CA LEU A 375 -7.45 1.45 -4.22
C LEU A 375 -8.32 1.03 -3.04
N SER A 376 -8.56 -0.25 -2.76
CA SER A 376 -8.71 -0.64 -1.37
C SER A 376 -7.36 -0.44 -0.68
N GLY A 377 -7.36 0.38 0.35
CA GLY A 377 -6.27 0.48 1.30
C GLY A 377 -6.14 -0.84 2.05
N LEU A 378 -5.06 -0.92 2.81
CA LEU A 378 -4.80 -2.01 3.74
C LEU A 378 -6.00 -2.20 4.69
N HIS A 379 -6.65 -1.11 5.12
CA HIS A 379 -7.84 -1.19 5.96
C HIS A 379 -8.95 -2.04 5.34
N ALA A 380 -9.29 -1.75 4.08
CA ALA A 380 -10.31 -2.48 3.34
C ALA A 380 -9.87 -3.92 3.00
N ALA A 381 -8.60 -4.15 2.69
CA ALA A 381 -8.06 -5.49 2.47
C ALA A 381 -8.19 -6.37 3.72
N LEU A 382 -7.79 -5.85 4.88
CA LEU A 382 -7.89 -6.51 6.18
C LEU A 382 -9.36 -6.70 6.61
N ALA A 383 -10.24 -5.73 6.33
CA ALA A 383 -11.68 -5.88 6.55
C ALA A 383 -12.30 -6.95 5.64
N GLY A 384 -11.83 -7.05 4.41
CA GLY A 384 -12.19 -8.10 3.47
C GLY A 384 -11.80 -9.49 3.96
N LEU A 385 -10.55 -9.64 4.40
CA LEU A 385 -10.04 -10.88 5.01
C LEU A 385 -10.88 -11.31 6.23
N ALA A 386 -11.32 -10.34 7.03
CA ALA A 386 -12.15 -10.59 8.21
C ALA A 386 -13.51 -11.21 7.87
N VAL A 387 -14.14 -10.79 6.76
CA VAL A 387 -15.47 -11.27 6.39
C VAL A 387 -15.44 -12.49 5.48
N TYR A 388 -14.30 -12.80 4.85
CA TYR A 388 -14.14 -13.95 3.96
C TYR A 388 -14.62 -15.28 4.61
N PRO A 389 -15.42 -16.11 3.89
CA PRO A 389 -15.75 -16.04 2.46
C PRO A 389 -16.94 -15.14 2.10
N LYS A 390 -17.42 -14.30 3.02
CA LYS A 390 -18.50 -13.35 2.75
C LYS A 390 -17.97 -12.14 1.97
N PHE A 391 -18.91 -11.50 1.30
CA PHE A 391 -18.69 -10.32 0.51
C PHE A 391 -18.52 -9.09 1.41
N LEU A 392 -17.47 -8.29 1.20
CA LEU A 392 -17.29 -7.05 1.96
C LEU A 392 -18.24 -5.96 1.45
N ASN A 393 -18.18 -5.65 0.15
CA ASN A 393 -19.07 -4.73 -0.56
C ASN A 393 -18.84 -4.82 -2.09
N GLN A 394 -19.77 -4.21 -2.84
CA GLN A 394 -19.79 -4.24 -4.32
C GLN A 394 -18.53 -3.66 -4.98
N ALA A 395 -17.89 -2.69 -4.33
CA ALA A 395 -16.70 -2.05 -4.86
C ALA A 395 -15.45 -2.94 -4.76
N THR A 396 -15.28 -3.69 -3.67
CA THR A 396 -14.03 -4.39 -3.34
C THR A 396 -14.03 -5.89 -3.58
N GLY A 397 -15.19 -6.56 -3.55
CA GLY A 397 -15.26 -8.00 -3.81
C GLY A 397 -14.97 -8.92 -2.61
N TYR A 398 -14.59 -10.16 -2.93
CA TYR A 398 -14.10 -11.17 -1.97
C TYR A 398 -12.58 -11.06 -1.77
N TRP A 399 -12.12 -11.48 -0.60
CA TRP A 399 -10.72 -11.37 -0.19
C TRP A 399 -10.17 -12.71 0.33
N PRO A 400 -9.81 -13.66 -0.56
CA PRO A 400 -9.32 -14.97 -0.15
C PRO A 400 -7.92 -14.87 0.48
N PRO A 401 -7.69 -15.40 1.71
CA PRO A 401 -6.42 -15.27 2.41
C PRO A 401 -5.21 -15.74 1.61
N ARG A 402 -5.28 -16.90 0.96
CA ARG A 402 -4.18 -17.49 0.18
C ARG A 402 -3.72 -16.66 -1.03
N SER A 403 -4.62 -15.85 -1.59
CA SER A 403 -4.31 -14.99 -2.74
C SER A 403 -3.97 -13.55 -2.34
N THR A 404 -4.46 -13.13 -1.17
CA THR A 404 -4.29 -11.78 -0.63
C THR A 404 -3.01 -11.66 0.18
N ILE A 405 -2.66 -12.68 0.96
CA ILE A 405 -1.45 -12.67 1.81
C ILE A 405 -0.35 -13.46 1.11
N LYS A 406 0.79 -12.83 0.91
CA LYS A 406 1.96 -13.36 0.20
C LYS A 406 3.23 -13.10 1.01
N PHE A 407 4.32 -13.76 0.61
CA PHE A 407 5.64 -13.60 1.20
C PHE A 407 6.64 -13.14 0.14
N GLY A 408 7.50 -12.19 0.49
CA GLY A 408 8.48 -11.60 -0.41
C GLY A 408 9.61 -12.55 -0.82
N ALA A 409 10.55 -12.02 -1.61
CA ALA A 409 11.79 -12.72 -1.94
C ALA A 409 12.71 -12.88 -0.71
N ALA A 410 13.67 -13.80 -0.80
CA ALA A 410 14.66 -14.01 0.24
C ALA A 410 15.56 -12.78 0.41
N ILE A 411 15.77 -12.37 1.66
CA ILE A 411 16.55 -11.19 2.04
C ILE A 411 17.92 -11.64 2.55
N GLU A 412 18.98 -11.12 1.94
CA GLU A 412 20.37 -11.47 2.30
C GLU A 412 20.80 -10.86 3.66
N TRP A 413 20.43 -9.61 3.91
CA TRP A 413 20.78 -8.87 5.13
C TRP A 413 19.53 -8.46 5.91
N PRO A 414 18.79 -9.41 6.52
CA PRO A 414 17.44 -9.19 7.02
C PRO A 414 17.35 -8.06 8.03
N PHE A 415 18.21 -8.02 9.05
CA PHE A 415 18.12 -6.99 10.08
C PHE A 415 18.49 -5.59 9.59
N THR A 416 19.36 -5.50 8.57
CA THR A 416 19.66 -4.23 7.89
C THR A 416 18.48 -3.79 7.03
N HIS A 417 17.88 -4.74 6.30
CA HIS A 417 16.68 -4.51 5.50
C HIS A 417 15.52 -4.00 6.35
N PHE A 418 15.20 -4.67 7.47
CA PHE A 418 14.11 -4.26 8.35
C PHE A 418 14.42 -2.98 9.14
N GLN A 419 15.70 -2.68 9.42
CA GLN A 419 16.09 -1.34 9.88
C GLN A 419 15.76 -0.27 8.84
N GLN A 420 16.08 -0.53 7.56
CA GLN A 420 15.81 0.41 6.47
C GLN A 420 14.31 0.55 6.22
N ALA A 421 13.55 -0.55 6.20
CA ALA A 421 12.10 -0.55 6.02
C ALA A 421 11.40 0.23 7.14
N LEU A 422 11.86 0.07 8.40
CA LEU A 422 11.38 0.88 9.52
C LEU A 422 11.70 2.36 9.31
N LYS A 423 12.94 2.72 8.92
CA LYS A 423 13.30 4.11 8.67
C LYS A 423 12.48 4.75 7.54
N GLU A 424 12.31 4.05 6.43
CA GLU A 424 11.49 4.50 5.30
C GLU A 424 10.01 4.66 5.68
N ARG A 425 9.51 3.81 6.59
CA ARG A 425 8.18 3.98 7.15
C ARG A 425 8.05 5.28 7.94
N LEU A 426 8.97 5.54 8.87
CA LEU A 426 8.94 6.77 9.68
C LEU A 426 8.99 8.02 8.78
N ASP A 427 9.84 7.98 7.74
CA ASP A 427 9.93 9.07 6.75
C ASP A 427 8.63 9.22 5.93
N SER A 428 7.93 8.13 5.61
CA SER A 428 6.68 8.12 4.82
C SER A 428 5.46 8.55 5.65
N ASP A 429 5.33 8.01 6.86
CA ASP A 429 4.26 8.33 7.80
C ASP A 429 4.30 9.84 8.10
N ALA A 430 5.50 10.39 8.35
CA ALA A 430 5.77 11.82 8.49
C ALA A 430 5.27 12.71 7.32
N ALA A 431 5.23 12.18 6.10
CA ALA A 431 4.82 12.93 4.92
C ALA A 431 3.30 12.91 4.70
N GLN A 432 2.61 11.81 5.03
CA GLN A 432 1.16 11.62 4.82
C GLN A 432 0.29 12.42 5.78
N THR A 433 0.79 12.66 6.99
CA THR A 433 0.06 13.42 8.02
C THR A 433 -0.11 14.91 7.64
N ILE A 434 0.66 15.41 6.66
CA ILE A 434 0.74 16.84 6.27
C ILE A 434 -0.14 17.14 5.03
N HIS A 435 -1.42 16.75 5.04
CA HIS A 435 -2.29 16.88 3.86
C HIS A 435 -3.50 17.82 4.01
N THR A 436 -3.95 18.14 5.22
CA THR A 436 -4.96 19.21 5.42
C THR A 436 -4.65 20.08 6.63
N GLN A 437 -5.14 21.33 6.60
CA GLN A 437 -4.99 22.26 7.73
C GLN A 437 -5.64 21.71 9.00
N SER A 438 -6.71 20.90 8.91
CA SER A 438 -7.41 20.32 10.07
C SER A 438 -6.72 19.07 10.64
N ASP A 439 -6.10 18.25 9.78
CA ASP A 439 -5.40 17.01 10.17
C ASP A 439 -4.02 17.29 10.78
N TYR A 440 -3.39 18.39 10.35
CA TYR A 440 -2.11 18.87 10.90
C TYR A 440 -2.15 19.05 12.43
N TRP A 441 -3.31 19.40 13.02
CA TRP A 441 -3.40 19.74 14.45
C TRP A 441 -3.49 18.52 15.39
N LYS A 442 -4.15 17.43 14.99
CA LYS A 442 -4.38 16.25 15.86
C LYS A 442 -3.32 15.16 15.67
N ALA A 443 -2.81 14.99 14.46
CA ALA A 443 -1.95 13.86 14.11
C ALA A 443 -0.44 14.17 14.23
N ALA A 444 -0.02 15.42 13.99
CA ALA A 444 1.41 15.77 13.90
C ALA A 444 2.23 15.62 15.20
N ALA A 445 1.62 15.84 16.38
CA ALA A 445 2.30 15.62 17.66
C ALA A 445 2.28 14.13 18.08
N ALA A 446 1.22 13.40 17.72
CA ALA A 446 1.11 11.97 17.98
C ALA A 446 2.06 11.15 17.12
N GLU A 447 2.35 11.63 15.92
CA GLU A 447 3.31 11.03 14.98
C GLU A 447 4.72 10.90 15.57
N GLY A 448 5.37 11.99 15.98
CA GLY A 448 6.73 11.93 16.53
C GLY A 448 6.85 11.06 17.79
N VAL A 449 5.78 10.95 18.57
CA VAL A 449 5.71 10.05 19.73
C VAL A 449 5.49 8.59 19.30
N THR A 450 4.66 8.35 18.29
CA THR A 450 4.42 7.02 17.70
C THR A 450 5.70 6.48 17.08
N ASP A 451 6.43 7.31 16.33
CA ASP A 451 7.71 6.98 15.72
C ASP A 451 8.75 6.55 16.76
N ALA A 452 8.82 7.29 17.87
CA ALA A 452 9.69 6.94 19.00
C ALA A 452 9.29 5.58 19.60
N ILE A 453 8.00 5.29 19.75
CA ILE A 453 7.51 4.00 20.27
C ILE A 453 7.85 2.85 19.34
N LEU A 454 7.71 3.01 18.02
CA LEU A 454 8.07 1.99 17.04
C LEU A 454 9.56 1.65 17.12
N VAL A 455 10.41 2.69 17.14
CA VAL A 455 11.87 2.54 17.20
C VAL A 455 12.34 1.96 18.53
N LEU A 456 11.78 2.39 19.65
CA LEU A 456 12.18 1.89 20.97
C LEU A 456 11.56 0.51 21.26
N GLY A 457 10.35 0.26 20.76
CA GLY A 457 9.62 -1.01 20.91
C GLY A 457 10.32 -2.18 20.22
N ALA A 458 10.92 -1.95 19.05
CA ALA A 458 11.69 -2.97 18.33
C ALA A 458 12.94 -3.45 19.11
N VAL A 459 13.42 -2.69 20.10
CA VAL A 459 14.66 -2.97 20.83
C VAL A 459 14.47 -3.27 22.33
N VAL A 460 13.24 -3.16 22.85
CA VAL A 460 12.93 -3.29 24.29
C VAL A 460 13.36 -4.64 24.89
N MET A 461 13.39 -5.70 24.08
CA MET A 461 13.75 -7.05 24.54
C MET A 461 15.20 -7.17 25.01
N VAL A 462 16.13 -6.39 24.43
CA VAL A 462 17.53 -6.37 24.84
C VAL A 462 17.91 -5.15 25.68
N ALA A 463 17.09 -4.10 25.65
CA ALA A 463 17.28 -2.89 26.45
C ALA A 463 16.08 -2.66 27.40
N PRO A 464 15.88 -3.51 28.43
CA PRO A 464 14.72 -3.41 29.32
C PRO A 464 14.64 -2.09 30.09
N GLU A 465 15.77 -1.38 30.27
CA GLU A 465 15.81 -0.05 30.91
C GLU A 465 15.05 1.03 30.11
N VAL A 466 14.73 0.76 28.83
CA VAL A 466 13.91 1.65 27.98
C VAL A 466 12.41 1.49 28.29
N SER A 467 11.99 0.45 29.01
CA SER A 467 10.56 0.16 29.28
C SER A 467 9.81 1.31 29.98
N PRO A 468 10.36 1.99 31.02
CA PRO A 468 9.70 3.13 31.66
C PRO A 468 9.46 4.30 30.69
N LEU A 469 10.41 4.56 29.81
CA LEU A 469 10.31 5.58 28.76
C LEU A 469 9.26 5.20 27.71
N LEU A 470 9.21 3.94 27.27
CA LEU A 470 8.16 3.44 26.37
C LEU A 470 6.76 3.57 27.00
N ALA A 471 6.63 3.28 28.30
CA ALA A 471 5.38 3.48 29.03
C ALA A 471 4.98 4.96 29.06
N ALA A 472 5.93 5.88 29.29
CA ALA A 472 5.70 7.32 29.28
C ALA A 472 5.28 7.85 27.89
N LEU A 473 5.96 7.40 26.82
CA LEU A 473 5.59 7.74 25.44
C LEU A 473 4.19 7.24 25.09
N SER A 474 3.86 6.02 25.50
CA SER A 474 2.53 5.42 25.29
C SER A 474 1.43 6.18 26.04
N LEU A 475 1.70 6.60 27.28
CA LEU A 475 0.82 7.47 28.06
C LEU A 475 0.60 8.83 27.39
N ALA A 476 1.64 9.41 26.81
CA ALA A 476 1.53 10.66 26.05
C ALA A 476 0.61 10.50 24.83
N LEU A 477 0.69 9.40 24.08
CA LEU A 477 -0.25 9.10 22.97
C LEU A 477 -1.71 9.01 23.44
N VAL A 478 -1.98 8.37 24.57
CA VAL A 478 -3.34 8.37 25.16
C VAL A 478 -3.79 9.79 25.50
N GLY A 479 -2.89 10.60 26.04
CA GLY A 479 -3.13 12.03 26.28
C GLY A 479 -3.51 12.81 25.02
N LEU A 480 -2.93 12.46 23.87
CA LEU A 480 -3.19 13.06 22.55
C LEU A 480 -4.52 12.59 21.91
N GLY A 481 -5.03 11.40 22.24
CA GLY A 481 -6.09 10.70 21.50
C GLY A 481 -7.52 10.63 22.08
N VAL A 482 -7.89 11.42 23.10
CA VAL A 482 -9.24 11.35 23.70
C VAL A 482 -10.11 12.55 23.30
N ASP A 483 -11.01 12.32 22.33
CA ASP A 483 -12.30 13.00 22.14
C ASP A 483 -13.40 12.00 22.55
N GLU A 484 -13.70 11.92 23.85
CA GLU A 484 -14.98 11.39 24.35
C GLU A 484 -15.12 11.84 25.83
N THR A 485 -15.96 12.86 26.02
CA THR A 485 -16.64 13.27 27.27
C THR A 485 -15.94 12.97 28.60
N VAL A 486 -15.44 14.05 29.22
CA VAL A 486 -15.16 14.14 30.65
C VAL A 486 -16.45 13.89 31.43
N GLU A 487 -16.69 12.65 31.84
CA GLU A 487 -17.41 12.26 33.08
C GLU A 487 -17.42 10.73 33.21
N GLY A 488 -16.65 10.18 34.17
CA GLY A 488 -17.00 8.92 34.83
C GLY A 488 -16.55 7.56 34.28
N LYS A 489 -15.37 7.41 33.64
CA LYS A 489 -14.80 6.07 33.33
C LYS A 489 -13.74 5.62 34.36
N ASP A 490 -13.79 4.34 34.71
CA ASP A 490 -13.20 3.69 35.89
C ASP A 490 -11.65 3.60 35.82
N LYS A 491 -10.98 3.64 36.97
CA LYS A 491 -9.50 3.64 37.08
C LYS A 491 -8.87 2.38 36.47
N ALA A 492 -9.56 1.25 36.55
CA ALA A 492 -9.12 -0.03 36.00
C ALA A 492 -9.02 -0.05 34.46
N GLU A 493 -9.84 0.74 33.76
CA GLU A 493 -9.79 0.86 32.29
C GLU A 493 -8.58 1.70 31.83
N LYS A 494 -8.15 2.68 32.64
CA LYS A 494 -6.92 3.45 32.39
C LYS A 494 -5.66 2.62 32.63
N GLU A 495 -5.68 1.77 33.64
CA GLU A 495 -4.60 0.83 33.95
C GLU A 495 -4.54 -0.35 32.95
N GLN A 496 -5.68 -0.85 32.45
CA GLN A 496 -5.72 -1.78 31.32
C GLN A 496 -5.26 -1.13 30.01
N GLY A 497 -5.60 0.15 29.79
CA GLY A 497 -5.11 0.93 28.64
C GLY A 497 -3.58 0.99 28.53
N LEU A 498 -2.86 1.01 29.66
CA LEU A 498 -1.38 0.99 29.70
C LEU A 498 -0.76 -0.30 29.13
N ALA A 499 -1.47 -1.44 29.18
CA ALA A 499 -0.97 -2.73 28.72
C ALA A 499 -1.39 -3.07 27.27
N HIS A 500 -2.29 -2.27 26.68
CA HIS A 500 -3.00 -2.60 25.44
C HIS A 500 -2.58 -1.81 24.21
N ILE A 501 -1.63 -0.87 24.33
CA ILE A 501 -1.15 -0.13 23.17
C ILE A 501 -0.15 -0.99 22.40
N GLN A 502 -0.64 -1.51 21.27
CA GLN A 502 0.06 -2.15 20.15
C GLN A 502 0.74 -3.52 20.41
N PHE A 503 1.12 -3.87 21.63
CA PHE A 503 2.10 -4.97 21.87
C PHE A 503 1.55 -6.31 22.40
N GLY A 504 0.26 -6.61 22.27
CA GLY A 504 -0.26 -7.86 22.86
C GLY A 504 -1.53 -8.46 22.27
N VAL A 505 -2.07 -7.91 21.18
CA VAL A 505 -3.43 -8.27 20.75
C VAL A 505 -3.46 -9.61 19.99
N LEU A 506 -2.35 -10.04 19.39
CA LEU A 506 -2.31 -11.24 18.56
C LEU A 506 -2.04 -12.55 19.33
N ASN A 507 -1.49 -12.49 20.55
CA ASN A 507 -1.43 -13.56 21.56
C ASN A 507 -0.85 -13.00 22.89
N ALA A 508 -1.69 -12.70 23.88
CA ALA A 508 -1.25 -12.30 25.22
C ALA A 508 -1.17 -13.51 26.15
N LEU A 509 0.04 -13.99 26.43
CA LEU A 509 0.34 -14.66 27.71
C LEU A 509 0.81 -13.59 28.73
N PRO A 510 0.60 -13.79 30.04
CA PRO A 510 0.70 -12.75 31.09
C PRO A 510 2.12 -12.18 31.36
N ILE A 511 3.08 -12.34 30.46
CA ILE A 511 4.51 -12.14 30.74
C ILE A 511 4.93 -10.66 30.70
N ILE A 512 4.19 -9.77 30.02
CA ILE A 512 4.46 -8.30 30.07
C ILE A 512 3.95 -7.68 31.38
N ALA A 513 2.96 -8.31 32.03
CA ALA A 513 2.40 -7.80 33.28
C ALA A 513 3.44 -7.73 34.41
N GLU A 514 4.44 -8.64 34.47
CA GLU A 514 5.49 -8.60 35.53
C GLU A 514 6.44 -7.39 35.42
N VAL A 515 6.75 -6.92 34.21
CA VAL A 515 7.66 -5.77 34.00
C VAL A 515 6.92 -4.44 34.23
N VAL A 516 5.65 -4.38 33.82
CA VAL A 516 4.79 -3.21 34.05
C VAL A 516 4.35 -3.14 35.52
N ALA A 517 4.06 -4.28 36.18
CA ALA A 517 3.76 -4.33 37.61
C ALA A 517 4.97 -3.89 38.46
N GLY A 518 6.20 -4.25 38.08
CA GLY A 518 7.41 -3.80 38.77
C GLY A 518 7.68 -2.29 38.66
N ALA A 519 7.22 -1.62 37.59
CA ALA A 519 7.29 -0.17 37.45
C ALA A 519 6.14 0.56 38.19
N ILE A 520 4.98 -0.10 38.32
CA ILE A 520 3.82 0.41 39.07
C ILE A 520 4.03 0.26 40.59
N ASP A 521 4.83 -0.71 41.05
CA ASP A 521 5.11 -0.92 42.48
C ASP A 521 5.90 0.23 43.15
N ALA A 522 6.60 1.07 42.35
CA ALA A 522 7.21 2.30 42.85
C ALA A 522 6.17 3.41 43.18
N GLY A 523 4.89 3.18 42.90
CA GLY A 523 3.78 4.13 43.05
C GLY A 523 2.49 3.52 43.61
N ARG A 524 2.54 2.92 44.82
CA ARG A 524 1.41 2.59 45.74
C ARG A 524 0.50 1.36 45.44
N VAL A 525 0.75 0.29 46.21
CA VAL A 525 -0.13 -0.68 46.95
C VAL A 525 -1.60 -0.94 46.48
N VAL A 526 -1.90 -2.16 46.00
CA VAL A 526 -2.79 -3.25 46.55
C VAL A 526 -3.09 -4.35 45.49
N ARG A 527 -2.60 -5.58 45.77
CA ARG A 527 -3.03 -6.99 45.51
C ARG A 527 -3.55 -7.56 44.16
N GLU A 528 -2.86 -8.64 43.74
CA GLU A 528 -3.26 -10.04 43.41
C GLU A 528 -4.66 -10.36 42.82
N ASP A 529 -4.67 -10.87 41.58
CA ASP A 529 -5.14 -12.23 41.19
C ASP A 529 -5.39 -12.32 39.67
N ALA A 530 -4.75 -13.27 38.97
CA ALA A 530 -5.32 -14.11 37.89
C ALA A 530 -4.23 -14.76 37.02
N ALA A 531 -4.01 -16.06 37.23
CA ALA A 531 -3.27 -16.95 36.34
C ALA A 531 -4.22 -17.89 35.57
N SER A 532 -3.73 -18.40 34.44
CA SER A 532 -4.10 -19.65 33.74
C SER A 532 -4.96 -19.56 32.47
N SER A 533 -4.37 -19.84 31.29
CA SER A 533 -4.49 -21.17 30.64
C SER A 533 -3.81 -21.20 29.24
N THR A 534 -2.95 -22.19 29.03
CA THR A 534 -2.26 -22.65 27.81
C THR A 534 -3.20 -23.41 26.85
N TRP A 535 -2.81 -23.77 25.61
CA TRP A 535 -2.82 -25.13 24.99
C TRP A 535 -2.23 -25.10 23.54
N GLU A 536 -1.56 -26.20 23.17
CA GLU A 536 -0.54 -26.41 22.11
C GLU A 536 -1.04 -26.78 20.69
N THR A 537 -0.08 -26.69 19.75
CA THR A 537 0.00 -26.98 18.30
C THR A 537 -0.07 -28.46 17.87
N ASP A 538 -0.36 -28.75 16.60
CA ASP A 538 0.35 -29.82 15.86
C ASP A 538 0.28 -29.66 14.32
N THR A 539 1.31 -30.19 13.65
CA THR A 539 1.84 -29.91 12.30
C THR A 539 2.01 -31.20 11.48
N GLY A 540 2.14 -31.13 10.15
CA GLY A 540 2.44 -32.27 9.28
C GLY A 540 3.01 -31.91 7.89
N VAL A 541 4.26 -32.33 7.65
CA VAL A 541 5.22 -31.99 6.57
C VAL A 541 5.25 -33.06 5.44
N GLU A 542 5.72 -32.71 4.22
CA GLU A 542 6.65 -33.55 3.39
C GLU A 542 7.28 -32.81 2.17
N THR A 543 8.60 -32.96 1.94
CA THR A 543 9.44 -32.30 0.90
C THR A 543 10.40 -33.23 0.13
N GLN A 544 10.82 -32.83 -1.09
CA GLN A 544 12.04 -33.23 -1.87
C GLN A 544 12.25 -32.23 -3.07
N ALA A 545 13.40 -31.98 -3.73
CA ALA A 545 14.86 -31.97 -3.46
C ALA A 545 15.64 -31.39 -4.71
N ASP A 546 16.44 -30.32 -4.52
CA ASP A 546 17.85 -30.02 -4.92
C ASP A 546 18.48 -30.13 -6.36
N ALA A 547 19.32 -29.13 -6.70
CA ALA A 547 20.26 -29.06 -7.85
C ALA A 547 21.65 -28.44 -7.49
N THR A 548 22.70 -28.78 -8.26
CA THR A 548 24.15 -28.84 -7.86
C THR A 548 25.10 -27.68 -8.30
N PRO A 549 26.36 -27.63 -7.77
CA PRO A 549 27.33 -26.51 -7.87
C PRO A 549 27.82 -26.05 -9.26
N GLU A 550 27.63 -26.84 -10.32
CA GLU A 550 27.97 -26.42 -11.69
C GLU A 550 27.03 -25.32 -12.22
N SER A 551 25.82 -25.19 -11.63
CA SER A 551 24.86 -24.13 -11.96
C SER A 551 25.33 -22.73 -11.54
N LEU A 552 26.04 -22.64 -10.40
CA LEU A 552 26.50 -21.38 -9.81
C LEU A 552 27.67 -20.75 -10.61
N ALA A 553 28.51 -21.56 -11.24
CA ALA A 553 29.58 -21.05 -12.12
C ALA A 553 29.04 -20.58 -13.48
N ALA A 554 27.93 -21.16 -13.94
CA ALA A 554 27.23 -20.71 -15.13
C ALA A 554 26.51 -19.36 -14.90
N GLU A 555 25.90 -19.17 -13.73
CA GLU A 555 25.22 -17.91 -13.36
C GLU A 555 26.18 -16.70 -13.29
N GLU A 556 27.39 -16.89 -12.79
CA GLU A 556 28.38 -15.80 -12.67
C GLU A 556 28.94 -15.38 -14.05
N GLN A 557 29.06 -16.32 -14.98
CA GLN A 557 29.34 -16.05 -16.38
C GLN A 557 28.17 -15.30 -17.03
N GLN A 558 26.94 -15.67 -16.69
CA GLN A 558 25.70 -15.04 -17.18
C GLN A 558 25.53 -13.60 -16.69
N ALA A 559 25.93 -13.30 -15.45
CA ALA A 559 25.92 -11.95 -14.89
C ALA A 559 26.90 -11.01 -15.61
N ARG A 560 28.11 -11.47 -15.94
CA ARG A 560 29.09 -10.69 -16.72
C ARG A 560 28.62 -10.46 -18.16
N LEU A 561 27.96 -11.44 -18.78
CA LEU A 561 27.36 -11.31 -20.10
C LEU A 561 26.17 -10.33 -20.08
N ALA A 562 25.37 -10.32 -19.01
CA ALA A 562 24.24 -9.40 -18.84
C ALA A 562 24.70 -7.94 -18.71
N GLU A 563 25.83 -7.68 -18.05
CA GLU A 563 26.39 -6.34 -17.92
C GLU A 563 27.03 -5.83 -19.22
N GLN A 564 27.71 -6.71 -19.98
CA GLN A 564 28.14 -6.40 -21.34
C GLN A 564 26.95 -6.18 -22.28
N ALA A 565 25.85 -6.94 -22.12
CA ALA A 565 24.63 -6.74 -22.89
C ALA A 565 23.96 -5.38 -22.58
N ARG A 566 23.99 -4.92 -21.33
CA ARG A 566 23.52 -3.58 -20.95
C ARG A 566 24.31 -2.46 -21.63
N HIS A 567 25.64 -2.49 -21.58
CA HIS A 567 26.48 -1.50 -22.26
C HIS A 567 26.30 -1.53 -23.79
N LYS A 568 26.17 -2.72 -24.38
CA LYS A 568 25.88 -2.89 -25.81
C LYS A 568 24.49 -2.38 -26.17
N SER A 569 23.49 -2.48 -25.27
CA SER A 569 22.14 -1.95 -25.50
C SER A 569 22.09 -0.42 -25.49
N ILE A 570 22.91 0.23 -24.66
CA ILE A 570 23.00 1.71 -24.61
C ILE A 570 23.60 2.23 -25.92
N ASP A 571 24.69 1.61 -26.41
CA ASP A 571 25.30 1.94 -27.71
C ASP A 571 24.35 1.63 -28.90
N ASP A 572 23.60 0.53 -28.86
CA ASP A 572 22.57 0.19 -29.87
C ASP A 572 21.39 1.20 -29.88
N THR A 573 21.06 1.77 -28.72
CA THR A 573 19.99 2.78 -28.58
C THR A 573 20.42 4.13 -29.15
N GLU A 574 21.66 4.58 -28.93
CA GLU A 574 22.19 5.81 -29.53
C GLU A 574 22.30 5.70 -31.06
N ARG A 575 22.65 4.52 -31.59
CA ARG A 575 22.66 4.24 -33.03
C ARG A 575 21.26 4.21 -33.65
N GLY A 576 20.25 3.80 -32.88
CA GLY A 576 18.87 3.64 -33.31
C GLY A 576 17.97 4.89 -33.25
N PHE A 577 18.30 5.89 -32.44
CA PHE A 577 17.38 7.01 -32.15
C PHE A 577 17.98 8.42 -32.35
N GLY A 578 19.11 8.53 -33.08
CA GLY A 578 19.62 9.82 -33.55
C GLY A 578 18.78 10.44 -34.69
N ILE A 579 19.04 11.70 -35.06
CA ILE A 579 18.44 12.43 -36.19
C ILE A 579 18.23 11.51 -37.43
N GLU A 580 16.97 11.33 -37.87
CA GLU A 580 16.63 10.58 -39.09
C GLU A 580 17.59 10.92 -40.25
N PRO A 581 18.28 9.93 -40.83
CA PRO A 581 19.34 10.21 -41.80
C PRO A 581 18.73 10.69 -43.13
N GLU A 582 19.51 11.45 -43.90
CA GLU A 582 19.03 12.21 -45.07
C GLU A 582 18.37 11.32 -46.15
N GLY A 583 18.92 10.14 -46.42
CA GLY A 583 18.34 9.18 -47.35
C GLY A 583 16.98 8.65 -46.90
N LEU A 584 16.80 8.36 -45.61
CA LEU A 584 15.50 7.98 -45.05
C LEU A 584 14.50 9.16 -45.03
N ARG A 585 14.97 10.35 -44.65
CA ARG A 585 14.18 11.59 -44.64
C ARG A 585 13.61 11.96 -46.01
N SER A 586 14.44 11.84 -47.05
CA SER A 586 14.11 12.24 -48.42
C SER A 586 13.18 11.27 -49.17
N LEU A 587 12.76 10.16 -48.55
CA LEU A 587 11.86 9.20 -49.17
C LEU A 587 10.45 9.73 -49.40
N ARG A 588 9.91 9.42 -50.57
CA ARG A 588 8.48 9.60 -50.89
C ARG A 588 7.59 8.61 -50.14
N ALA A 589 6.33 9.00 -49.93
CA ALA A 589 5.34 8.24 -49.15
C ALA A 589 5.15 6.79 -49.62
N ALA A 590 5.13 6.54 -50.93
CA ALA A 590 5.01 5.19 -51.48
C ALA A 590 6.19 4.29 -51.09
N MET A 591 7.41 4.84 -51.06
CA MET A 591 8.61 4.09 -50.69
C MET A 591 8.70 3.89 -49.17
N ARG A 592 8.24 4.86 -48.36
CA ARG A 592 8.08 4.68 -46.91
C ARG A 592 7.06 3.59 -46.57
N ALA A 593 5.95 3.54 -47.29
CA ALA A 593 4.96 2.46 -47.16
C ALA A 593 5.57 1.09 -47.53
N LYS A 594 6.33 1.04 -48.63
CA LYS A 594 7.05 -0.18 -49.02
C LYS A 594 8.09 -0.61 -47.97
N LEU A 595 8.88 0.32 -47.43
CA LEU A 595 9.82 -0.02 -46.34
C LEU A 595 9.11 -0.56 -45.11
N ARG A 596 7.96 -0.02 -44.71
CA ARG A 596 7.17 -0.58 -43.61
C ARG A 596 6.79 -2.05 -43.82
N THR A 597 6.54 -2.48 -45.05
CA THR A 597 6.27 -3.90 -45.35
C THR A 597 7.52 -4.80 -45.28
N LEU A 598 8.72 -4.20 -45.28
CA LEU A 598 10.00 -4.89 -45.19
C LEU A 598 10.60 -4.81 -43.77
N GLU A 599 9.92 -4.12 -42.85
CA GLU A 599 10.34 -4.00 -41.45
C GLU A 599 10.28 -5.38 -40.78
N TYR A 600 11.34 -5.72 -40.07
CA TYR A 600 11.37 -6.91 -39.23
C TYR A 600 10.74 -6.57 -37.88
N THR A 601 9.55 -7.12 -37.62
CA THR A 601 8.72 -6.78 -36.44
C THR A 601 8.71 -7.87 -35.37
N SER A 602 9.42 -8.98 -35.57
CA SER A 602 9.54 -10.02 -34.55
C SER A 602 10.47 -9.57 -33.41
N PRO A 603 10.27 -10.06 -32.17
CA PRO A 603 11.12 -9.70 -31.04
C PRO A 603 12.60 -9.94 -31.36
N LEU A 604 13.44 -8.95 -31.06
CA LEU A 604 14.89 -9.13 -31.06
C LEU A 604 15.20 -10.14 -29.94
N LYS A 605 15.37 -11.43 -30.28
CA LYS A 605 15.62 -12.47 -29.28
C LYS A 605 16.87 -12.09 -28.46
N ASN A 606 16.72 -12.04 -27.15
CA ASN A 606 17.82 -11.78 -26.21
C ASN A 606 18.96 -12.78 -26.46
N GLY A 607 20.06 -12.32 -27.08
CA GLY A 607 21.38 -12.96 -26.92
C GLY A 607 22.00 -13.77 -28.06
N ALA A 608 21.82 -13.44 -29.35
CA ALA A 608 22.74 -13.90 -30.40
C ALA A 608 22.75 -12.99 -31.64
N TRP A 609 23.27 -11.77 -31.49
CA TRP A 609 23.66 -10.96 -32.65
C TRP A 609 25.18 -10.76 -32.61
N THR A 610 25.91 -11.56 -33.38
CA THR A 610 27.36 -11.38 -33.55
C THR A 610 27.61 -10.27 -34.56
N LEU A 611 28.48 -9.32 -34.18
CA LEU A 611 29.03 -8.37 -35.14
C LEU A 611 29.83 -9.20 -36.15
N ALA A 612 29.47 -9.17 -37.43
CA ALA A 612 30.30 -9.80 -38.44
C ALA A 612 31.67 -9.10 -38.43
N SER A 613 32.74 -9.83 -38.10
CA SER A 613 34.08 -9.26 -38.05
C SER A 613 34.51 -8.81 -39.44
N GLY A 614 34.60 -7.50 -39.65
CA GLY A 614 34.92 -6.89 -40.93
C GLY A 614 34.25 -5.52 -41.03
N ALA A 615 34.72 -4.65 -41.91
CA ALA A 615 34.37 -3.22 -41.98
C ALA A 615 32.90 -2.88 -42.30
N ASN A 616 31.94 -3.81 -42.14
CA ASN A 616 30.51 -3.58 -42.32
C ASN A 616 29.73 -4.17 -41.12
N GLU A 617 29.35 -3.33 -40.15
CA GLU A 617 28.67 -3.74 -38.92
C GLU A 617 27.18 -4.11 -39.16
N THR A 618 26.92 -5.33 -39.64
CA THR A 618 25.58 -5.93 -39.73
C THR A 618 25.35 -6.94 -38.60
N TYR A 619 24.11 -7.04 -38.10
CA TYR A 619 23.73 -8.06 -37.12
C TYR A 619 23.43 -9.38 -37.84
N GLN A 620 24.00 -10.50 -37.41
CA GLN A 620 23.75 -11.81 -38.04
C GLN A 620 22.93 -12.72 -37.12
N VAL A 621 21.92 -13.39 -37.68
CA VAL A 621 21.11 -14.43 -37.01
C VAL A 621 21.31 -15.72 -37.77
N PHE A 622 21.61 -16.79 -37.05
CA PHE A 622 21.66 -18.12 -37.64
C PHE A 622 20.24 -18.69 -37.74
N ASP A 623 19.79 -18.97 -38.96
CA ASP A 623 18.54 -19.66 -39.19
C ASP A 623 18.76 -21.18 -39.18
N ASN A 624 18.23 -21.84 -38.15
CA ASN A 624 18.31 -23.28 -37.96
C ASN A 624 17.56 -24.09 -39.04
N LEU A 625 16.60 -23.48 -39.74
CA LEU A 625 15.82 -24.15 -40.79
C LEU A 625 16.56 -24.18 -42.11
N THR A 626 17.25 -23.09 -42.47
CA THR A 626 18.02 -22.98 -43.73
C THR A 626 19.51 -23.26 -43.55
N ASN A 627 20.00 -23.35 -42.30
CA ASN A 627 21.41 -23.53 -41.95
C ASN A 627 22.30 -22.40 -42.52
N THR A 628 21.77 -21.19 -42.59
CA THR A 628 22.45 -19.99 -43.12
C THR A 628 22.38 -18.82 -42.14
N TYR A 629 23.27 -17.84 -42.32
CA TYR A 629 23.24 -16.60 -41.55
C TYR A 629 22.45 -15.53 -42.31
N GLU A 630 21.38 -15.06 -41.69
CA GLU A 630 20.64 -13.89 -42.14
C GLU A 630 21.29 -12.63 -41.57
N SER A 631 21.49 -11.61 -42.41
CA SER A 631 22.05 -10.34 -41.98
C SER A 631 20.94 -9.30 -41.81
N PHE A 632 21.08 -8.44 -40.82
CA PHE A 632 20.14 -7.38 -40.49
C PHE A 632 20.89 -6.09 -40.21
N ILE A 633 20.23 -4.96 -40.42
CA ILE A 633 20.72 -3.64 -40.01
C ILE A 633 19.64 -2.90 -39.26
N ARG A 634 20.08 -1.96 -38.44
CA ARG A 634 19.22 -0.96 -37.82
C ARG A 634 19.33 0.33 -38.62
N LEU A 635 18.21 0.76 -39.21
CA LEU A 635 18.08 1.99 -39.96
C LEU A 635 17.16 2.93 -39.16
N HIS A 636 17.78 3.87 -38.43
CA HIS A 636 17.10 4.63 -37.36
C HIS A 636 16.39 3.67 -36.39
N SER A 637 15.09 3.82 -36.17
CA SER A 637 14.34 3.12 -35.13
C SER A 637 13.82 1.77 -35.60
N LYS A 638 14.06 1.41 -36.87
CA LYS A 638 13.49 0.22 -37.52
C LYS A 638 14.58 -0.76 -37.93
N VAL A 639 14.25 -2.05 -37.88
CA VAL A 639 15.18 -3.15 -38.21
C VAL A 639 14.78 -3.74 -39.55
N TYR A 640 15.77 -4.02 -40.39
CA TYR A 640 15.56 -4.55 -41.74
C TYR A 640 16.51 -5.73 -42.00
N ARG A 641 15.98 -6.78 -42.65
CA ARG A 641 16.79 -7.87 -43.20
C ARG A 641 17.54 -7.36 -44.43
N VAL A 642 18.83 -7.66 -44.53
CA VAL A 642 19.69 -7.26 -45.65
C VAL A 642 20.50 -8.42 -46.18
N GLU A 643 20.84 -8.36 -47.47
CA GLU A 643 21.79 -9.29 -48.09
C GLU A 643 22.85 -8.50 -48.86
N TRP A 644 24.08 -9.04 -48.88
CA TRP A 644 25.19 -8.44 -49.62
C TRP A 644 25.05 -8.74 -51.11
N VAL A 645 25.03 -7.71 -51.94
CA VAL A 645 24.94 -7.85 -53.40
C VAL A 645 26.34 -7.65 -54.00
N GLU A 646 27.03 -8.74 -54.37
CA GLU A 646 28.41 -8.70 -54.88
C GLU A 646 28.60 -7.73 -56.05
N ALA A 647 27.68 -7.73 -57.02
CA ALA A 647 27.74 -6.88 -58.21
C ALA A 647 27.67 -5.37 -57.90
N ALA A 648 27.04 -4.99 -56.79
CA ALA A 648 26.94 -3.60 -56.32
C ALA A 648 27.99 -3.28 -55.25
N SER A 649 28.58 -4.32 -54.61
CA SER A 649 29.41 -4.22 -53.42
C SER A 649 28.75 -3.41 -52.30
N GLN A 650 27.45 -3.67 -52.07
CA GLN A 650 26.60 -2.98 -51.09
C GLN A 650 25.53 -3.91 -50.52
N PHE A 651 25.02 -3.60 -49.32
CA PHE A 651 23.87 -4.28 -48.74
C PHE A 651 22.56 -3.75 -49.32
N ARG A 652 21.60 -4.66 -49.51
CA ARG A 652 20.24 -4.33 -49.97
C ARG A 652 19.21 -4.89 -49.01
N ILE A 653 18.15 -4.14 -48.75
CA ILE A 653 17.03 -4.60 -47.89
C ILE A 653 16.22 -5.67 -48.63
N PHE A 654 15.85 -6.74 -47.93
CA PHE A 654 14.98 -7.81 -48.44
C PHE A 654 13.76 -7.98 -47.54
N ALA A 655 12.72 -8.63 -48.09
CA ALA A 655 11.56 -9.00 -47.30
C ALA A 655 11.96 -9.99 -46.20
N PRO A 656 11.32 -9.93 -45.02
CA PRO A 656 11.61 -10.81 -43.89
C PRO A 656 11.17 -12.27 -44.12
N TYR A 657 10.39 -12.55 -45.17
CA TYR A 657 9.96 -13.89 -45.57
C TYR A 657 10.19 -14.06 -47.08
N GLU A 658 10.70 -15.21 -47.52
CA GLU A 658 11.05 -15.42 -48.94
C GLU A 658 9.84 -15.23 -49.88
N ALA A 659 10.11 -14.61 -51.04
CA ALA A 659 9.19 -14.21 -52.11
C ALA A 659 8.63 -12.76 -52.09
N GLY A 660 9.38 -11.78 -51.58
CA GLY A 660 9.10 -10.35 -51.76
C GLY A 660 10.10 -9.63 -52.69
N PRO A 661 9.68 -8.59 -53.45
CA PRO A 661 10.61 -7.79 -54.25
C PRO A 661 11.59 -7.03 -53.33
N PRO A 662 12.89 -6.96 -53.67
CA PRO A 662 13.88 -6.34 -52.80
C PRO A 662 13.63 -4.84 -52.60
N GLY A 663 14.02 -4.35 -51.43
CA GLY A 663 14.04 -2.96 -51.02
C GLY A 663 15.23 -2.17 -51.59
N PRO A 664 15.48 -0.95 -51.07
CA PRO A 664 16.57 -0.10 -51.52
C PRO A 664 17.94 -0.60 -51.01
N PHE A 665 19.01 -0.12 -51.65
CA PHE A 665 20.37 -0.30 -51.12
C PHE A 665 20.61 0.61 -49.92
N VAL A 666 21.51 0.20 -49.06
CA VAL A 666 21.92 0.94 -47.87
C VAL A 666 23.41 1.25 -47.92
N LYS A 667 23.78 2.39 -47.34
CA LYS A 667 25.16 2.82 -47.14
C LYS A 667 25.42 3.02 -45.66
N GLU A 668 26.64 2.73 -45.26
CA GLU A 668 27.10 3.01 -43.92
C GLU A 668 27.52 4.48 -43.79
N LEU A 669 27.24 5.07 -42.63
CA LEU A 669 27.65 6.39 -42.17
C LEU A 669 28.76 6.25 -41.10
N SER A 670 29.40 7.35 -40.71
CA SER A 670 30.38 7.33 -39.60
C SER A 670 29.77 6.83 -38.29
N LEU A 671 30.57 6.09 -37.51
CA LEU A 671 30.20 5.50 -36.20
C LEU A 671 29.15 4.37 -36.29
N GLY A 672 29.21 3.50 -37.31
CA GLY A 672 28.37 2.28 -37.38
C GLY A 672 26.87 2.54 -37.57
N ARG A 673 26.50 3.65 -38.21
CA ARG A 673 25.10 4.02 -38.51
C ARG A 673 24.78 3.75 -39.97
N TRP A 674 23.51 3.47 -40.28
CA TRP A 674 23.06 3.17 -41.65
C TRP A 674 22.16 4.27 -42.20
N ASP A 675 22.21 4.48 -43.52
CA ASP A 675 21.29 5.33 -44.29
C ASP A 675 20.94 4.65 -45.62
N LEU A 676 19.89 5.12 -46.29
CA LEU A 676 19.55 4.65 -47.63
C LEU A 676 20.49 5.24 -48.68
N ASP A 677 20.98 4.40 -49.60
CA ASP A 677 21.76 4.87 -50.75
C ASP A 677 20.84 5.01 -51.97
N LEU A 678 20.28 6.21 -52.14
CA LEU A 678 19.30 6.52 -53.19
C LEU A 678 19.95 6.94 -54.53
N LYS A 679 21.26 6.71 -54.74
CA LYS A 679 21.96 7.18 -55.96
C LYS A 679 21.51 6.44 -57.23
N PRO A 680 21.24 7.16 -58.34
CA PRO A 680 20.97 6.55 -59.64
C PRO A 680 22.28 6.06 -60.31
N GLY A 681 22.43 4.74 -60.41
CA GLY A 681 23.18 4.01 -61.44
C GLY A 681 24.67 4.34 -61.70
N LEU A 682 25.55 3.39 -61.31
CA LEU A 682 26.76 2.99 -62.06
C LEU A 682 27.35 1.63 -61.61
N ARG A 683 26.76 0.98 -60.59
CA ARG A 683 27.13 -0.37 -60.12
C ARG A 683 25.91 -1.30 -60.06
N GLY A 684 25.53 -1.89 -61.19
CA GLY A 684 24.85 -3.20 -61.23
C GLY A 684 23.41 -3.36 -60.72
N GLY A 685 22.69 -2.33 -60.26
CA GLY A 685 21.25 -2.42 -59.98
C GLY A 685 20.66 -1.08 -59.50
N GLU A 686 19.47 -0.69 -59.96
CA GLU A 686 18.86 0.60 -59.61
C GLU A 686 18.45 0.65 -58.12
N SER A 687 18.95 1.65 -57.38
CA SER A 687 18.37 2.08 -56.10
C SER A 687 17.05 2.78 -56.36
N PHE A 688 15.96 2.05 -56.16
CA PHE A 688 14.60 2.49 -56.38
C PHE A 688 14.19 3.54 -55.33
N ASP A 689 13.98 4.78 -55.75
CA ASP A 689 13.54 5.93 -54.92
C ASP A 689 12.01 6.13 -54.92
N GLY A 690 11.26 5.24 -55.59
CA GLY A 690 9.82 5.35 -55.78
C GLY A 690 9.40 6.19 -57.01
N SER A 691 10.33 6.62 -57.86
CA SER A 691 10.01 7.44 -59.06
C SER A 691 9.36 6.67 -60.22
N ALA A 692 9.43 5.33 -60.24
CA ALA A 692 8.91 4.49 -61.33
C ALA A 692 7.63 3.69 -60.99
N SER A 693 7.08 3.80 -59.78
CA SER A 693 5.75 3.21 -59.49
C SER A 693 4.65 4.11 -60.00
N ALA A 694 3.76 3.56 -60.84
CA ALA A 694 2.50 4.22 -61.16
C ALA A 694 1.77 4.58 -59.85
N PRO A 695 1.03 5.70 -59.80
CA PRO A 695 0.19 6.02 -58.66
C PRO A 695 -0.66 4.80 -58.33
N ILE A 696 -0.62 4.35 -57.06
CA ILE A 696 -1.58 3.37 -56.59
C ILE A 696 -2.92 4.06 -56.71
N ASP A 697 -3.66 3.66 -57.75
CA ASP A 697 -5.06 3.95 -57.90
C ASP A 697 -5.73 3.52 -56.60
N THR A 698 -6.35 4.45 -55.89
CA THR A 698 -7.12 4.20 -54.66
C THR A 698 -8.46 3.54 -54.99
N GLY A 699 -8.48 2.72 -56.04
CA GLY A 699 -9.57 1.82 -56.36
C GLY A 699 -9.79 0.91 -55.16
N ALA A 700 -10.96 1.05 -54.56
CA ALA A 700 -11.42 0.29 -53.41
C ALA A 700 -11.08 -1.20 -53.58
N VAL A 701 -10.03 -1.65 -52.88
CA VAL A 701 -9.84 -3.07 -52.59
C VAL A 701 -11.08 -3.46 -51.78
N PRO A 702 -11.83 -4.51 -52.17
CA PRO A 702 -12.97 -4.96 -51.39
C PRO A 702 -12.49 -5.22 -49.97
N VAL A 703 -13.00 -4.45 -49.01
CA VAL A 703 -12.81 -4.71 -47.59
C VAL A 703 -13.33 -6.12 -47.38
N ALA A 704 -12.44 -7.06 -47.08
CA ALA A 704 -12.86 -8.37 -46.61
C ALA A 704 -13.86 -8.13 -45.47
N PRO A 705 -15.07 -8.73 -45.51
CA PRO A 705 -16.08 -8.48 -44.49
C PRO A 705 -15.46 -8.73 -43.12
N TYR A 706 -15.64 -7.76 -42.22
CA TYR A 706 -15.15 -7.86 -40.84
C TYR A 706 -15.63 -9.19 -40.25
N PRO A 707 -14.78 -9.90 -39.48
CA PRO A 707 -15.24 -11.10 -38.81
C PRO A 707 -16.46 -10.75 -37.96
N PRO A 708 -17.51 -11.59 -37.97
CA PRO A 708 -18.70 -11.33 -37.18
C PRO A 708 -18.31 -11.21 -35.71
N ILE A 709 -18.96 -10.29 -34.98
CA ILE A 709 -18.81 -10.20 -33.53
C ILE A 709 -19.48 -11.45 -32.94
N VAL A 710 -18.68 -12.34 -32.35
CA VAL A 710 -19.13 -13.60 -31.76
C VAL A 710 -19.16 -13.46 -30.24
N LEU A 711 -20.27 -13.84 -29.63
CA LEU A 711 -20.41 -13.89 -28.17
C LEU A 711 -19.70 -15.12 -27.61
N GLN A 712 -19.13 -15.00 -26.41
CA GLN A 712 -18.59 -16.18 -25.73
C GLN A 712 -19.73 -17.13 -25.30
N PRO A 713 -19.53 -18.44 -25.45
CA PRO A 713 -20.44 -19.41 -24.85
C PRO A 713 -20.37 -19.31 -23.33
N ASP A 714 -21.43 -19.73 -22.66
CA ASP A 714 -21.41 -19.89 -21.21
C ASP A 714 -20.68 -21.17 -20.79
N ILE A 715 -19.91 -21.13 -19.69
CA ILE A 715 -19.34 -22.31 -19.02
C ILE A 715 -20.42 -23.35 -18.66
N PRO A 716 -20.10 -24.63 -18.38
CA PRO A 716 -21.06 -25.60 -17.84
C PRO A 716 -21.80 -25.11 -16.59
N LYS A 717 -23.06 -25.55 -16.38
CA LYS A 717 -23.86 -25.11 -15.22
C LYS A 717 -23.19 -25.60 -13.93
N ILE A 718 -22.96 -24.69 -13.00
CA ILE A 718 -22.54 -25.05 -11.65
C ILE A 718 -23.80 -25.24 -10.81
N GLN A 719 -23.94 -26.44 -10.26
CA GLN A 719 -25.09 -26.83 -9.43
C GLN A 719 -24.58 -27.44 -8.14
N ILE A 720 -25.27 -27.14 -7.04
CA ILE A 720 -25.02 -27.76 -5.74
C ILE A 720 -26.32 -28.26 -5.13
N GLU A 721 -26.24 -29.30 -4.31
CA GLU A 721 -27.34 -29.78 -3.50
C GLU A 721 -27.31 -29.10 -2.13
N ILE A 722 -28.41 -28.48 -1.74
CA ILE A 722 -28.56 -27.77 -0.46
C ILE A 722 -29.58 -28.50 0.43
N PRO A 723 -29.23 -28.87 1.67
CA PRO A 723 -30.13 -29.53 2.61
C PRO A 723 -31.17 -28.52 3.14
N MET A 724 -32.44 -28.90 3.17
CA MET A 724 -33.57 -28.00 3.45
C MET A 724 -34.34 -28.34 4.73
N ASP A 725 -33.94 -29.39 5.46
CA ASP A 725 -34.67 -29.84 6.65
C ASP A 725 -34.81 -28.76 7.73
N GLY A 726 -36.03 -28.25 7.91
CA GLY A 726 -36.34 -27.22 8.90
C GLY A 726 -35.85 -25.81 8.51
N VAL A 727 -35.43 -25.63 7.26
CA VAL A 727 -35.04 -24.35 6.67
C VAL A 727 -36.23 -23.80 5.90
N GLU A 728 -36.63 -22.57 6.22
CA GLU A 728 -37.67 -21.83 5.51
C GLU A 728 -37.03 -20.92 4.45
N MET A 729 -37.65 -20.84 3.27
CA MET A 729 -37.26 -19.90 2.23
C MET A 729 -38.30 -18.77 2.12
N ALA A 730 -37.83 -17.52 2.08
CA ALA A 730 -38.64 -16.35 1.78
C ALA A 730 -37.80 -15.27 1.09
N ASP A 731 -38.34 -14.63 0.04
CA ASP A 731 -37.70 -13.54 -0.71
C ASP A 731 -36.24 -13.82 -1.06
N ASP A 732 -36.00 -14.96 -1.73
CA ASP A 732 -34.66 -15.48 -2.11
C ASP A 732 -33.64 -15.64 -0.97
N SER A 733 -34.13 -15.66 0.27
CA SER A 733 -33.35 -15.86 1.49
C SER A 733 -33.77 -17.11 2.25
N TYR A 734 -32.86 -17.62 3.08
CA TYR A 734 -33.07 -18.80 3.89
C TYR A 734 -33.07 -18.45 5.38
N PHE A 735 -33.94 -19.11 6.12
CA PHE A 735 -34.19 -18.84 7.53
C PHE A 735 -34.33 -20.14 8.32
N ILE A 736 -33.87 -20.12 9.57
CA ILE A 736 -34.15 -21.16 10.55
C ILE A 736 -34.90 -20.57 11.74
N HIS A 737 -35.66 -21.41 12.43
CA HIS A 737 -36.36 -21.04 13.66
C HIS A 737 -35.62 -21.62 14.86
N ARG A 738 -34.88 -20.78 15.56
CA ARG A 738 -34.10 -21.17 16.75
C ARG A 738 -34.52 -20.31 17.94
N ASP A 739 -34.79 -20.94 19.07
CA ASP A 739 -35.23 -20.27 20.32
C ASP A 739 -36.42 -19.32 20.13
N GLY A 740 -37.36 -19.70 19.25
CA GLY A 740 -38.52 -18.86 18.91
C GLY A 740 -38.22 -17.65 18.03
N LYS A 741 -36.98 -17.48 17.55
CA LYS A 741 -36.56 -16.40 16.65
C LYS A 741 -36.26 -16.91 15.24
N ARG A 742 -36.77 -16.17 14.25
CA ARG A 742 -36.46 -16.37 12.84
C ARG A 742 -35.09 -15.77 12.54
N THR A 743 -34.12 -16.61 12.16
CA THR A 743 -32.72 -16.23 11.94
C THR A 743 -32.36 -16.46 10.48
N ARG A 744 -31.86 -15.43 9.79
CA ARG A 744 -31.35 -15.56 8.41
C ARG A 744 -30.08 -16.41 8.40
N VAL A 745 -29.99 -17.35 7.46
CA VAL A 745 -28.86 -18.27 7.29
C VAL A 745 -28.36 -18.26 5.86
N TYR A 746 -27.10 -18.65 5.69
CA TYR A 746 -26.36 -18.69 4.44
C TYR A 746 -25.81 -20.10 4.26
N TYR A 747 -25.89 -20.70 3.08
CA TYR A 747 -25.31 -22.02 2.87
C TYR A 747 -23.86 -21.87 2.37
N ASP A 748 -22.89 -22.41 3.08
CA ASP A 748 -21.52 -22.55 2.60
C ASP A 748 -21.38 -23.91 1.91
N ALA A 749 -21.15 -23.88 0.60
CA ALA A 749 -20.94 -25.05 -0.24
C ALA A 749 -19.47 -25.47 -0.34
N ASN A 750 -18.65 -25.11 0.66
CA ASN A 750 -17.28 -25.60 0.79
C ASN A 750 -17.26 -27.14 0.70
N PRO A 751 -16.53 -27.74 -0.28
CA PRO A 751 -16.46 -29.19 -0.43
C PRO A 751 -15.93 -29.93 0.80
N GLU A 752 -15.12 -29.27 1.63
CA GLU A 752 -14.52 -29.87 2.84
C GLU A 752 -15.41 -29.77 4.08
N LEU A 753 -16.35 -28.83 4.11
CA LEU A 753 -17.21 -28.58 5.27
C LEU A 753 -18.52 -27.88 4.86
N PRO A 754 -19.41 -28.54 4.10
CA PRO A 754 -20.65 -27.94 3.66
C PRO A 754 -21.63 -27.74 4.82
N GLY A 755 -22.30 -26.59 4.87
CA GLY A 755 -23.27 -26.35 5.94
C GLY A 755 -23.92 -24.98 5.93
N TRP A 756 -25.04 -24.87 6.65
CA TRP A 756 -25.68 -23.59 6.92
C TRP A 756 -24.86 -22.78 7.92
N THR A 757 -24.81 -21.47 7.76
CA THR A 757 -24.13 -20.53 8.65
C THR A 757 -25.03 -19.35 8.98
N ASN A 758 -24.81 -18.69 10.12
CA ASN A 758 -25.53 -17.48 10.51
C ASN A 758 -24.79 -16.20 10.05
N SER A 759 -25.35 -15.02 10.32
CA SER A 759 -24.72 -13.73 10.01
C SER A 759 -23.36 -13.50 10.69
N ARG A 760 -23.09 -14.16 11.82
CA ARG A 760 -21.80 -14.13 12.54
C ARG A 760 -20.75 -15.08 11.95
N GLY A 761 -21.16 -15.99 11.07
CA GLY A 761 -20.28 -17.00 10.47
C GLY A 761 -20.19 -18.30 11.26
N ASP A 762 -21.03 -18.51 12.27
CA ASP A 762 -21.14 -19.81 12.95
C ASP A 762 -21.94 -20.77 12.08
N TYR A 763 -21.51 -22.02 12.01
CA TYR A 763 -22.27 -23.09 11.39
C TYR A 763 -23.48 -23.44 12.25
N VAL A 764 -24.61 -23.69 11.60
CA VAL A 764 -25.86 -24.07 12.23
C VAL A 764 -26.34 -25.39 11.69
N TRP A 765 -26.84 -26.25 12.57
CA TRP A 765 -27.31 -27.57 12.19
C TRP A 765 -28.47 -28.02 13.08
N ARG A 766 -29.18 -29.02 12.59
CA ARG A 766 -30.31 -29.62 13.28
C ARG A 766 -29.94 -31.00 13.80
N ASP A 767 -30.20 -31.27 15.08
CA ASP A 767 -29.94 -32.58 15.66
C ASP A 767 -31.06 -33.59 15.36
N ARG A 768 -30.95 -34.82 15.90
CA ARG A 768 -31.95 -35.88 15.72
C ARG A 768 -33.28 -35.60 16.42
N ALA A 769 -33.29 -34.76 17.45
CA ALA A 769 -34.51 -34.32 18.12
C ALA A 769 -35.21 -33.19 17.36
N GLY A 770 -34.52 -32.59 16.38
CA GLY A 770 -35.02 -31.52 15.55
C GLY A 770 -34.69 -30.13 16.09
N GLU A 771 -33.82 -30.02 17.08
CA GLU A 771 -33.37 -28.74 17.67
C GLU A 771 -32.20 -28.14 16.88
N TRP A 772 -32.19 -26.82 16.75
CA TRP A 772 -31.17 -26.06 16.04
C TRP A 772 -30.04 -25.62 16.96
N HIS A 773 -28.81 -25.96 16.56
CA HIS A 773 -27.57 -25.62 17.26
C HIS A 773 -26.71 -24.69 16.42
N SER A 774 -25.76 -24.00 17.05
CA SER A 774 -24.76 -23.18 16.35
C SER A 774 -23.39 -23.27 17.00
N ALA A 775 -22.33 -23.35 16.21
CA ALA A 775 -20.95 -23.31 16.69
C ALA A 775 -19.99 -22.81 15.61
N GLY A 776 -18.78 -22.41 16.02
CA GLY A 776 -17.72 -22.08 15.07
C GLY A 776 -17.31 -23.28 14.20
N ALA A 777 -16.65 -23.00 13.07
CA ALA A 777 -16.27 -24.01 12.07
C ALA A 777 -15.51 -25.21 12.66
N ALA A 778 -14.57 -24.96 13.59
CA ALA A 778 -13.76 -26.00 14.22
C ALA A 778 -14.60 -27.00 15.04
N ASP A 779 -15.62 -26.52 15.74
CA ASP A 779 -16.49 -27.38 16.55
C ASP A 779 -17.54 -28.09 15.68
N TYR A 780 -18.07 -27.41 14.66
CA TYR A 780 -18.94 -28.03 13.67
C TYR A 780 -18.25 -29.19 12.95
N LYS A 781 -16.99 -29.04 12.51
CA LYS A 781 -16.21 -30.11 11.86
C LYS A 781 -16.06 -31.37 12.72
N LYS A 782 -15.95 -31.22 14.05
CA LYS A 782 -15.85 -32.37 14.99
C LYS A 782 -17.14 -33.20 15.03
N ILE A 783 -18.28 -32.57 14.79
CA ILE A 783 -19.59 -33.21 14.93
C ILE A 783 -20.27 -33.51 13.60
N GLU A 784 -19.82 -32.92 12.48
CA GLU A 784 -20.46 -32.99 11.17
C GLU A 784 -20.83 -34.42 10.77
N SER A 785 -19.87 -35.35 10.87
CA SER A 785 -20.06 -36.78 10.57
C SER A 785 -21.12 -37.48 11.42
N ARG A 786 -21.54 -36.87 12.55
CA ARG A 786 -22.55 -37.39 13.48
C ARG A 786 -23.92 -36.76 13.27
N ILE A 787 -23.99 -35.66 12.51
CA ILE A 787 -25.24 -35.00 12.14
C ILE A 787 -26.03 -35.93 11.23
N ALA A 788 -27.34 -36.01 11.44
CA ALA A 788 -28.18 -36.85 10.60
C ALA A 788 -28.18 -36.31 9.17
N GLN A 789 -28.02 -37.22 8.20
CA GLN A 789 -28.12 -36.85 6.79
C GLN A 789 -29.50 -36.24 6.52
N SER A 790 -29.52 -35.15 5.76
CA SER A 790 -30.75 -34.46 5.39
C SER A 790 -31.62 -35.38 4.52
N LYS A 791 -32.94 -35.25 4.63
CA LYS A 791 -33.95 -35.99 3.86
C LYS A 791 -34.61 -35.14 2.78
N ASP A 792 -34.43 -33.83 2.86
CA ASP A 792 -34.96 -32.86 1.89
C ASP A 792 -33.81 -32.05 1.32
N TYR A 793 -33.66 -32.06 -0.01
CA TYR A 793 -32.61 -31.33 -0.71
C TYR A 793 -33.21 -30.51 -1.84
N ARG A 794 -32.59 -29.36 -2.10
CA ARG A 794 -32.86 -28.56 -3.28
C ARG A 794 -31.59 -28.44 -4.12
N ILE A 795 -31.74 -28.45 -5.44
CA ILE A 795 -30.63 -28.13 -6.35
C ILE A 795 -30.61 -26.61 -6.54
N TYR A 796 -29.53 -25.96 -6.10
CA TYR A 796 -29.25 -24.57 -6.42
C TYR A 796 -28.40 -24.50 -7.68
N THR A 797 -28.82 -23.71 -8.67
CA THR A 797 -28.08 -23.49 -9.91
C THR A 797 -27.54 -22.08 -9.91
N PHE A 798 -26.21 -21.94 -9.99
CA PHE A 798 -25.58 -20.64 -10.03
C PHE A 798 -25.84 -19.93 -11.37
N PRO A 799 -25.80 -18.58 -11.40
CA PRO A 799 -25.85 -17.81 -12.65
C PRO A 799 -24.78 -18.27 -13.65
N ARG A 800 -25.04 -18.11 -14.95
CA ARG A 800 -24.11 -18.52 -16.01
C ARG A 800 -22.98 -17.49 -16.13
N LEU A 801 -21.75 -17.98 -16.29
CA LEU A 801 -20.56 -17.16 -16.56
C LEU A 801 -20.09 -17.40 -18.00
N PRO A 802 -19.52 -16.41 -18.69
CA PRO A 802 -18.93 -16.62 -20.00
C PRO A 802 -17.66 -17.44 -19.88
N GLU A 803 -17.43 -18.33 -20.84
CA GLU A 803 -16.16 -19.00 -21.02
C GLU A 803 -15.11 -17.99 -21.49
N LEU A 804 -13.85 -18.19 -21.09
CA LEU A 804 -12.76 -17.36 -21.57
C LEU A 804 -12.41 -17.74 -23.02
N PRO A 805 -12.10 -16.77 -23.89
CA PRO A 805 -11.81 -17.02 -25.30
C PRO A 805 -10.58 -17.90 -25.46
N ALA A 806 -10.74 -19.03 -26.16
CA ALA A 806 -9.64 -19.96 -26.44
C ALA A 806 -8.54 -19.36 -27.35
N ASN A 807 -8.87 -18.31 -28.11
CA ASN A 807 -7.96 -17.59 -29.01
C ASN A 807 -7.53 -16.22 -28.45
N ALA A 808 -7.54 -16.04 -27.13
CA ALA A 808 -7.01 -14.84 -26.51
C ALA A 808 -5.53 -14.67 -26.87
N THR A 809 -5.15 -13.45 -27.22
CA THR A 809 -3.75 -13.09 -27.49
C THR A 809 -3.38 -11.83 -26.75
N ALA A 810 -2.10 -11.70 -26.40
CA ALA A 810 -1.59 -10.52 -25.71
C ALA A 810 -1.88 -9.25 -26.52
N ILE A 811 -2.44 -8.24 -25.86
CA ILE A 811 -2.59 -6.91 -26.43
C ILE A 811 -1.21 -6.22 -26.56
N PRO A 812 -1.06 -5.23 -27.45
CA PRO A 812 0.11 -4.35 -27.45
C PRO A 812 0.37 -3.76 -26.06
N ARG A 813 1.63 -3.77 -25.60
CA ARG A 813 2.05 -3.20 -24.31
C ARG A 813 2.33 -1.71 -24.41
N GLU A 814 1.39 -0.98 -24.99
CA GLU A 814 1.47 0.45 -25.22
C GLU A 814 0.28 1.16 -24.57
N VAL A 815 0.56 2.23 -23.84
CA VAL A 815 -0.41 3.12 -23.20
C VAL A 815 -0.51 4.39 -24.03
N HIS A 816 -1.71 4.74 -24.47
CA HIS A 816 -2.00 5.92 -25.28
C HIS A 816 -2.70 6.98 -24.42
N TYR A 817 -2.04 8.14 -24.29
CA TYR A 817 -2.61 9.35 -23.68
C TYR A 817 -2.96 10.39 -24.75
N ILE A 818 -3.96 11.23 -24.48
CA ILE A 818 -4.33 12.34 -25.35
C ILE A 818 -4.21 13.66 -24.58
N TRP A 819 -3.51 14.63 -25.15
CA TRP A 819 -3.53 16.00 -24.67
C TRP A 819 -3.70 17.00 -25.82
N MET A 820 -4.69 17.89 -25.69
CA MET A 820 -5.07 18.83 -26.74
C MET A 820 -5.42 20.20 -26.15
N GLY A 821 -5.35 21.26 -26.97
CA GLY A 821 -5.78 22.61 -26.60
C GLY A 821 -4.69 23.67 -26.80
N ASN A 822 -4.72 24.73 -26.00
CA ASN A 822 -3.83 25.88 -26.18
C ASN A 822 -2.60 25.89 -25.26
N ARG A 823 -2.50 24.95 -24.32
CA ARG A 823 -1.45 24.86 -23.30
C ARG A 823 -0.95 23.43 -23.10
N ILE A 824 0.24 23.28 -22.54
CA ILE A 824 0.77 21.99 -22.08
C ILE A 824 -0.02 21.48 -20.85
N PRO A 825 0.03 20.17 -20.52
CA PRO A 825 -0.51 19.66 -19.27
C PRO A 825 0.10 20.40 -18.06
N GLY A 826 -0.70 20.59 -17.00
CA GLY A 826 -0.21 21.17 -15.76
C GLY A 826 0.85 20.29 -15.09
N GLU A 827 1.63 20.87 -14.19
CA GLU A 827 2.73 20.17 -13.51
C GLU A 827 2.28 18.92 -12.73
N GLN A 828 1.05 18.93 -12.20
CA GLN A 828 0.48 17.77 -11.53
C GLN A 828 0.28 16.61 -12.51
N LEU A 829 -0.30 16.88 -13.68
CA LEU A 829 -0.48 15.87 -14.74
C LEU A 829 0.85 15.37 -15.28
N LEU A 830 1.79 16.26 -15.56
CA LEU A 830 3.12 15.85 -16.02
C LEU A 830 3.85 14.96 -15.01
N THR A 831 3.72 15.29 -13.72
CA THR A 831 4.28 14.46 -12.64
C THR A 831 3.58 13.10 -12.57
N ASN A 832 2.26 13.04 -12.75
CA ASN A 832 1.51 11.78 -12.78
C ASN A 832 1.92 10.90 -13.96
N LEU A 833 2.05 11.46 -15.17
CA LEU A 833 2.54 10.74 -16.35
C LEU A 833 3.93 10.13 -16.12
N SER A 834 4.86 10.91 -15.54
CA SER A 834 6.19 10.41 -15.16
C SER A 834 6.15 9.30 -14.10
N LYS A 835 5.27 9.42 -13.10
CA LYS A 835 5.08 8.38 -12.07
C LYS A 835 4.53 7.09 -12.68
N ASN A 836 3.53 7.17 -13.56
CA ASN A 836 2.99 6.02 -14.26
C ASN A 836 4.07 5.32 -15.11
N ALA A 837 4.86 6.10 -15.86
CA ALA A 837 5.95 5.59 -16.68
C ALA A 837 7.05 4.88 -15.86
N ALA A 838 7.40 5.44 -14.69
CA ALA A 838 8.35 4.83 -13.77
C ALA A 838 7.80 3.58 -13.07
N LYS A 839 6.48 3.53 -12.81
CA LYS A 839 5.81 2.41 -12.15
C LYS A 839 5.72 1.15 -13.02
N SER A 840 5.73 1.30 -14.34
CA SER A 840 5.65 0.20 -15.30
C SER A 840 6.63 0.43 -16.47
N PRO A 841 7.93 0.24 -16.23
CA PRO A 841 8.97 0.47 -17.26
C PRO A 841 8.88 -0.50 -18.45
N ASP A 842 8.11 -1.58 -18.29
CA ASP A 842 7.82 -2.61 -19.27
C ASP A 842 6.67 -2.24 -20.25
N LEU A 843 6.01 -1.10 -20.02
CA LEU A 843 5.05 -0.50 -20.94
C LEU A 843 5.70 0.66 -21.69
N ALA A 844 5.37 0.78 -22.99
CA ALA A 844 5.57 2.01 -23.73
C ALA A 844 4.41 2.98 -23.46
N PHE A 845 4.69 4.27 -23.34
CA PHE A 845 3.70 5.31 -23.13
C PHE A 845 3.79 6.34 -24.25
N THR A 846 2.73 6.53 -25.02
CA THR A 846 2.66 7.51 -26.10
C THR A 846 1.69 8.62 -25.73
N LEU A 847 2.20 9.84 -25.56
CA LEU A 847 1.41 11.05 -25.37
C LEU A 847 1.16 11.70 -26.74
N HIS A 848 -0.09 11.56 -27.22
CA HIS A 848 -0.56 12.15 -28.46
C HIS A 848 -0.97 13.62 -28.22
N ILE A 849 -0.25 14.54 -28.84
CA ILE A 849 -0.31 15.98 -28.58
C ILE A 849 -0.88 16.73 -29.79
N ASP A 850 -1.94 17.51 -29.56
CA ASP A 850 -2.42 18.55 -30.48
C ASP A 850 -2.56 19.89 -29.76
N ILE A 851 -1.41 20.54 -29.51
CA ILE A 851 -1.34 21.86 -28.88
C ILE A 851 -1.20 22.95 -29.95
N ASP A 852 -1.99 24.02 -29.84
CA ASP A 852 -2.01 25.13 -30.80
C ASP A 852 -0.70 25.95 -30.80
N ASN A 853 -0.02 26.01 -29.66
CA ASN A 853 1.28 26.67 -29.51
C ASN A 853 2.44 25.72 -29.86
N GLU A 854 3.08 25.93 -31.02
CA GLU A 854 4.19 25.08 -31.50
C GLU A 854 5.43 25.08 -30.58
N LEU A 855 5.67 26.16 -29.80
CA LEU A 855 6.80 26.26 -28.88
C LEU A 855 6.64 25.35 -27.65
N ALA A 856 5.38 25.12 -27.22
CA ALA A 856 5.05 24.33 -26.04
C ALA A 856 5.45 22.85 -26.16
N PHE A 857 5.57 22.33 -27.38
CA PHE A 857 6.02 20.95 -27.61
C PHE A 857 7.49 20.72 -27.24
N HIS A 858 8.35 21.74 -27.43
CA HIS A 858 9.77 21.61 -27.12
C HIS A 858 10.00 21.49 -25.61
N ASP A 859 9.27 22.29 -24.83
CA ASP A 859 9.33 22.27 -23.36
C ASP A 859 8.94 20.89 -22.81
N LEU A 860 7.90 20.26 -23.38
CA LEU A 860 7.46 18.91 -22.98
C LEU A 860 8.51 17.82 -23.22
N SER A 861 9.27 17.92 -24.32
CA SER A 861 10.28 16.92 -24.66
C SER A 861 11.39 16.84 -23.60
N SER A 862 11.74 17.98 -23.00
CA SER A 862 12.75 18.03 -21.92
C SER A 862 12.27 17.33 -20.64
N ARG A 863 10.96 17.32 -20.37
CA ARG A 863 10.38 16.76 -19.13
C ARG A 863 10.53 15.24 -19.06
N PHE A 864 10.45 14.57 -20.20
CA PHE A 864 10.49 13.11 -20.29
C PHE A 864 11.87 12.56 -20.70
N ILE A 865 12.91 13.39 -20.69
CA ILE A 865 14.26 12.98 -21.10
C ILE A 865 14.82 11.79 -20.29
N ASN A 866 14.41 11.66 -19.03
CA ASN A 866 14.81 10.57 -18.13
C ASN A 866 13.82 9.39 -18.15
N HIS A 867 12.83 9.40 -19.03
CA HIS A 867 11.80 8.35 -19.16
C HIS A 867 11.82 7.80 -20.59
N PRO A 868 12.74 6.87 -20.92
CA PRO A 868 12.94 6.40 -22.30
C PRO A 868 11.75 5.60 -22.85
N ASN A 869 10.87 5.13 -21.97
CA ASN A 869 9.62 4.47 -22.33
C ASN A 869 8.45 5.45 -22.56
N VAL A 870 8.68 6.77 -22.51
CA VAL A 870 7.69 7.80 -22.85
C VAL A 870 8.01 8.40 -24.22
N HIS A 871 7.01 8.44 -25.09
CA HIS A 871 7.06 8.95 -26.45
C HIS A 871 6.09 10.11 -26.62
N LEU A 872 6.58 11.24 -27.12
CA LEU A 872 5.73 12.37 -27.49
C LEU A 872 5.41 12.29 -28.97
N SER A 873 4.14 12.16 -29.32
CA SER A 873 3.69 12.12 -30.70
C SER A 873 2.88 13.37 -31.02
N ARG A 874 3.25 14.10 -32.07
CA ARG A 874 2.41 15.18 -32.59
C ARG A 874 1.31 14.56 -33.43
N LEU A 875 0.07 14.73 -33.00
CA LEU A 875 -1.07 14.06 -33.63
C LEU A 875 -1.19 14.40 -35.13
N LYS A 876 -0.86 15.65 -35.51
CA LYS A 876 -0.84 16.13 -36.91
C LYS A 876 0.17 15.41 -37.81
N ASP A 877 1.22 14.83 -37.22
CA ASP A 877 2.26 14.10 -37.96
C ASP A 877 1.91 12.61 -38.12
N GLU A 878 0.84 12.14 -37.45
CA GLU A 878 0.42 10.75 -37.50
C GLU A 878 -0.47 10.45 -38.71
N ALA A 879 -0.15 9.36 -39.42
CA ALA A 879 -0.95 8.90 -40.55
C ALA A 879 -2.39 8.55 -40.13
N CYS A 880 -2.55 7.94 -38.94
CA CYS A 880 -3.86 7.56 -38.43
C CYS A 880 -4.80 8.76 -38.23
N TYR A 881 -4.22 9.93 -37.90
CA TYR A 881 -4.94 11.18 -37.69
C TYR A 881 -5.35 11.80 -39.01
N SER A 882 -4.46 11.84 -40.00
CA SER A 882 -4.81 12.27 -41.36
C SER A 882 -5.96 11.43 -41.94
N ASP A 883 -5.98 10.13 -41.69
CA ASP A 883 -7.05 9.24 -42.14
C ASP A 883 -8.32 9.38 -41.29
N PHE A 884 -8.17 9.64 -39.99
CA PHE A 884 -9.29 9.96 -39.10
C PHE A 884 -10.02 11.23 -39.53
N LEU A 885 -9.31 12.29 -39.91
CA LEU A 885 -9.90 13.53 -40.40
C LEU A 885 -10.67 13.37 -41.72
N LYS A 886 -10.48 12.25 -42.43
CA LYS A 886 -11.26 11.88 -43.63
C LYS A 886 -12.43 10.94 -43.31
N SER A 887 -12.55 10.48 -42.07
CA SER A 887 -13.57 9.54 -41.63
C SER A 887 -14.89 10.23 -41.35
N GLU A 888 -15.96 9.43 -41.24
CA GLU A 888 -17.30 9.94 -40.93
C GLU A 888 -17.35 10.64 -39.57
N SER A 889 -16.48 10.28 -38.62
CA SER A 889 -16.42 10.86 -37.27
C SER A 889 -15.67 12.20 -37.19
N ALA A 890 -15.01 12.64 -38.27
CA ALA A 890 -14.22 13.88 -38.28
C ALA A 890 -15.03 15.14 -37.93
N PRO A 891 -16.25 15.37 -38.47
CA PRO A 891 -17.02 16.57 -38.17
C PRO A 891 -17.35 16.74 -36.68
N MET A 892 -17.57 15.63 -35.98
CA MET A 892 -17.83 15.63 -34.54
C MET A 892 -16.58 16.02 -33.74
N PHE A 893 -15.43 15.47 -34.11
CA PHE A 893 -14.15 15.84 -33.49
C PHE A 893 -13.82 17.31 -33.76
N ASP A 894 -13.96 17.78 -35.01
CA ASP A 894 -13.70 19.16 -35.40
C ASP A 894 -14.58 20.14 -34.61
N TYR A 895 -15.87 19.81 -34.42
CA TYR A 895 -16.76 20.62 -33.59
C TYR A 895 -16.24 20.77 -32.16
N PHE A 896 -15.91 19.65 -31.48
CA PHE A 896 -15.48 19.70 -30.08
C PHE A 896 -14.07 20.25 -29.89
N ARG A 897 -13.17 20.06 -30.86
CA ARG A 897 -11.76 20.48 -30.79
C ARG A 897 -11.51 21.90 -31.30
N TYR A 898 -12.18 22.32 -32.37
CA TYR A 898 -11.91 23.56 -33.09
C TYR A 898 -13.13 24.50 -33.20
N GLY A 899 -14.32 24.09 -32.77
CA GLY A 899 -15.53 24.91 -32.82
C GLY A 899 -15.62 25.99 -31.73
N ASP A 900 -16.52 26.97 -31.93
CA ASP A 900 -16.72 28.13 -31.03
C ASP A 900 -17.14 27.73 -29.60
N TYR A 901 -17.76 26.56 -29.44
CA TYR A 901 -18.21 26.01 -28.16
C TYR A 901 -17.42 24.76 -27.78
N GLN A 902 -16.09 24.86 -27.89
CA GLN A 902 -15.17 23.75 -27.67
C GLN A 902 -15.42 22.96 -26.38
N ASN A 903 -15.19 21.65 -26.48
CA ASN A 903 -15.17 20.73 -25.36
C ASN A 903 -14.06 19.70 -25.59
N LEU A 904 -12.85 20.00 -25.12
CA LEU A 904 -11.66 19.17 -25.33
C LEU A 904 -11.82 17.76 -24.74
N ALA A 905 -12.60 17.62 -23.66
CA ALA A 905 -12.95 16.31 -23.11
C ALA A 905 -13.76 15.46 -24.10
N ALA A 906 -14.81 16.03 -24.69
CA ALA A 906 -15.60 15.35 -25.70
C ALA A 906 -14.81 15.08 -26.99
N ALA A 907 -13.86 15.94 -27.35
CA ALA A 907 -12.94 15.67 -28.47
C ALA A 907 -12.04 14.46 -28.17
N SER A 908 -11.51 14.35 -26.95
CA SER A 908 -10.71 13.20 -26.50
C SER A 908 -11.53 11.91 -26.49
N ASP A 909 -12.81 11.97 -26.10
CA ASP A 909 -13.74 10.84 -26.17
C ASP A 909 -13.87 10.27 -27.59
N VAL A 910 -13.90 11.11 -28.64
CA VAL A 910 -13.94 10.62 -30.03
C VAL A 910 -12.61 9.98 -30.43
N LEU A 911 -11.49 10.62 -30.07
CA LEU A 911 -10.18 10.22 -30.54
C LEU A 911 -9.66 8.94 -29.85
N ARG A 912 -9.98 8.70 -28.57
CA ARG A 912 -9.50 7.52 -27.81
C ARG A 912 -9.86 6.20 -28.47
N TYR A 913 -11.11 6.05 -28.94
CA TYR A 913 -11.55 4.82 -29.59
C TYR A 913 -10.90 4.64 -30.96
N ARG A 914 -10.62 5.73 -31.66
CA ARG A 914 -9.90 5.70 -32.94
C ARG A 914 -8.45 5.24 -32.75
N LEU A 915 -7.74 5.75 -31.74
CA LEU A 915 -6.36 5.36 -31.46
C LEU A 915 -6.27 3.87 -31.12
N ILE A 916 -7.12 3.38 -30.22
CA ILE A 916 -7.11 1.95 -29.84
C ILE A 916 -7.60 1.06 -30.99
N TYR A 917 -8.52 1.52 -31.82
CA TYR A 917 -8.87 0.79 -33.04
C TYR A 917 -7.68 0.66 -34.00
N GLU A 918 -6.82 1.67 -34.12
CA GLU A 918 -5.68 1.63 -35.04
C GLU A 918 -4.50 0.85 -34.46
N TYR A 919 -4.08 1.21 -33.25
CA TYR A 919 -2.85 0.74 -32.63
C TYR A 919 -3.07 -0.46 -31.68
N GLY A 920 -4.28 -0.64 -31.15
CA GLY A 920 -4.54 -1.53 -30.02
C GLY A 920 -3.96 -0.97 -28.73
N GLY A 921 -3.68 -1.84 -27.77
CA GLY A 921 -3.06 -1.47 -26.50
C GLY A 921 -4.06 -0.92 -25.49
N ILE A 922 -3.60 -0.01 -24.63
CA ILE A 922 -4.33 0.53 -23.48
C ILE A 922 -4.54 2.02 -23.71
N TYR A 923 -5.78 2.49 -23.69
CA TYR A 923 -6.06 3.91 -23.55
C TYR A 923 -6.06 4.29 -22.06
N MET A 924 -5.55 5.48 -21.74
CA MET A 924 -5.62 6.03 -20.39
C MET A 924 -5.71 7.56 -20.44
N ASP A 925 -6.58 8.17 -19.63
CA ASP A 925 -6.63 9.63 -19.45
C ASP A 925 -5.36 10.12 -18.71
N CYS A 926 -4.95 11.37 -18.94
CA CYS A 926 -3.67 11.88 -18.42
C CYS A 926 -3.61 11.99 -16.88
N ASP A 927 -4.76 12.01 -16.23
CA ASP A 927 -4.93 12.10 -14.78
C ASP A 927 -5.19 10.76 -14.10
N ASP A 928 -5.31 9.67 -14.88
CA ASP A 928 -5.42 8.31 -14.35
C ASP A 928 -4.08 7.85 -13.75
N ILE A 929 -4.15 7.02 -12.70
CA ILE A 929 -2.98 6.57 -11.93
C ILE A 929 -2.84 5.05 -12.02
N ILE A 930 -1.66 4.58 -12.45
CA ILE A 930 -1.27 3.17 -12.36
C ILE A 930 -0.86 2.87 -10.94
N MET A 931 -1.60 1.99 -10.26
CA MET A 931 -1.25 1.68 -8.88
C MET A 931 -0.28 0.51 -8.76
N SER A 932 -0.47 -0.53 -9.55
CA SER A 932 0.35 -1.74 -9.56
C SER A 932 1.15 -1.84 -10.85
N SER A 933 2.41 -2.27 -10.77
CA SER A 933 3.23 -2.53 -11.96
C SER A 933 2.56 -3.55 -12.87
N PHE A 934 2.72 -3.38 -14.18
CA PHE A 934 2.27 -4.32 -15.21
C PHE A 934 3.31 -5.42 -15.49
N GLU A 935 4.50 -5.32 -14.88
CA GLU A 935 5.61 -6.26 -15.08
C GLU A 935 5.21 -7.69 -14.73
N GLY A 936 5.51 -8.62 -15.64
CA GLY A 936 5.17 -10.05 -15.48
C GLY A 936 3.67 -10.36 -15.63
N VAL A 937 2.82 -9.37 -15.92
CA VAL A 937 1.38 -9.57 -16.08
C VAL A 937 0.97 -9.62 -17.56
N SER A 938 0.38 -10.74 -17.98
CA SER A 938 -0.24 -10.87 -19.31
C SER A 938 -1.62 -10.22 -19.35
N LEU A 939 -1.85 -9.41 -20.39
CA LEU A 939 -3.15 -8.85 -20.74
C LEU A 939 -3.56 -9.43 -22.09
N ASP A 940 -4.44 -10.41 -22.04
CA ASP A 940 -4.90 -11.14 -23.21
C ASP A 940 -6.32 -10.72 -23.55
N ALA A 941 -6.61 -10.61 -24.85
CA ALA A 941 -7.93 -10.28 -25.36
C ALA A 941 -8.23 -11.16 -26.58
N GLY A 942 -9.48 -11.57 -26.74
CA GLY A 942 -9.98 -12.11 -28.01
C GLY A 942 -10.16 -11.00 -29.06
N PRO A 943 -10.32 -11.35 -30.35
CA PRO A 943 -10.37 -10.38 -31.46
C PRO A 943 -11.49 -9.32 -31.40
N CYS A 944 -12.53 -9.58 -30.61
CA CYS A 944 -13.68 -8.68 -30.41
C CYS A 944 -13.80 -8.20 -28.96
N ASP A 945 -12.85 -8.55 -28.08
CA ASP A 945 -12.91 -8.17 -26.67
C ASP A 945 -12.37 -6.76 -26.44
N VAL A 946 -13.10 -6.02 -25.62
CA VAL A 946 -12.68 -4.74 -25.06
C VAL A 946 -12.56 -4.94 -23.56
N LEU A 947 -11.34 -4.79 -23.03
CA LEU A 947 -11.00 -4.94 -21.62
C LEU A 947 -11.26 -3.61 -20.90
N MET A 948 -11.91 -3.63 -19.73
CA MET A 948 -12.45 -2.43 -19.09
C MET A 948 -12.00 -2.25 -17.64
N GLY A 949 -12.26 -1.07 -17.09
CA GLY A 949 -12.09 -0.72 -15.68
C GLY A 949 -13.26 -1.12 -14.78
N ASN A 950 -13.20 -0.66 -13.53
CA ASN A 950 -14.31 -0.84 -12.60
C ASN A 950 -15.55 -0.02 -13.02
N GLU A 951 -16.71 -0.36 -12.44
CA GLU A 951 -17.91 0.46 -12.57
C GLU A 951 -17.78 1.77 -11.79
N VAL A 952 -18.30 2.84 -12.37
CA VAL A 952 -18.45 4.16 -11.76
C VAL A 952 -19.92 4.54 -11.71
N SER A 953 -20.31 5.24 -10.64
CA SER A 953 -21.66 5.78 -10.47
C SER A 953 -21.60 7.30 -10.53
N ALA A 954 -22.31 7.87 -11.48
CA ALA A 954 -22.50 9.31 -11.64
C ALA A 954 -23.99 9.64 -11.66
N PRO A 955 -24.68 9.65 -10.50
CA PRO A 955 -26.12 9.87 -10.41
C PRO A 955 -26.56 11.22 -10.98
N SER A 956 -25.72 12.25 -10.83
CA SER A 956 -25.94 13.60 -11.38
C SER A 956 -26.03 13.62 -12.91
N PHE A 957 -25.52 12.59 -13.59
CA PHE A 957 -25.56 12.41 -15.03
C PHE A 957 -26.34 11.15 -15.46
N ASN A 958 -27.11 10.56 -14.53
CA ASN A 958 -27.90 9.35 -14.76
C ASN A 958 -27.09 8.18 -15.35
N TYR A 959 -25.84 8.00 -14.90
CA TYR A 959 -24.94 6.98 -15.43
C TYR A 959 -24.44 6.03 -14.33
N VAL A 960 -24.50 4.73 -14.60
CA VAL A 960 -23.84 3.66 -13.85
C VAL A 960 -23.29 2.65 -14.87
N GLY A 961 -22.00 2.37 -14.82
CA GLY A 961 -21.34 1.43 -15.74
C GLY A 961 -19.83 1.58 -15.72
N PRO A 962 -19.09 0.80 -16.53
CA PRO A 962 -17.64 0.91 -16.63
C PRO A 962 -17.18 2.32 -16.98
N ASN A 963 -16.06 2.76 -16.41
CA ASN A 963 -15.44 4.01 -16.85
C ASN A 963 -14.79 3.85 -18.24
N THR A 964 -14.74 4.93 -19.02
CA THR A 964 -14.06 5.01 -20.32
C THR A 964 -12.76 5.83 -20.25
N SER A 965 -12.32 6.25 -19.06
CA SER A 965 -11.02 6.91 -18.86
C SER A 965 -9.83 5.98 -19.15
N HIS A 966 -10.03 4.67 -19.00
CA HIS A 966 -9.08 3.65 -19.44
C HIS A 966 -9.81 2.39 -19.92
N PHE A 967 -9.28 1.80 -21.00
CA PHE A 967 -9.75 0.53 -21.55
C PHE A 967 -8.67 -0.02 -22.47
N ALA A 968 -8.78 -1.28 -22.89
CA ALA A 968 -7.79 -1.88 -23.78
C ALA A 968 -8.41 -2.84 -24.80
N SER A 969 -7.71 -3.05 -25.91
CA SER A 969 -8.15 -3.94 -26.98
C SER A 969 -7.00 -4.32 -27.90
N LEU A 970 -7.19 -5.40 -28.67
CA LEU A 970 -6.42 -5.63 -29.89
C LEU A 970 -6.72 -4.56 -30.95
N PRO A 971 -5.78 -4.30 -31.87
CA PRO A 971 -6.03 -3.41 -33.01
C PRO A 971 -7.11 -3.98 -33.93
N ARG A 972 -7.80 -3.09 -34.65
CA ARG A 972 -8.88 -3.36 -35.61
C ARG A 972 -10.09 -4.09 -35.01
N ASN A 973 -10.32 -3.93 -33.71
CA ASN A 973 -11.47 -4.54 -33.04
C ASN A 973 -12.80 -4.05 -33.65
N PRO A 974 -13.66 -4.96 -34.17
CA PRO A 974 -14.94 -4.59 -34.77
C PRO A 974 -15.89 -3.85 -33.82
N VAL A 975 -15.81 -4.11 -32.51
CA VAL A 975 -16.65 -3.45 -31.50
C VAL A 975 -16.33 -1.95 -31.42
N LEU A 976 -15.05 -1.57 -31.39
CA LEU A 976 -14.63 -0.16 -31.40
C LEU A 976 -15.03 0.55 -32.70
N LYS A 977 -15.06 -0.17 -33.83
CA LYS A 977 -15.55 0.37 -35.09
C LYS A 977 -17.05 0.67 -35.05
N GLU A 978 -17.86 -0.24 -34.51
CA GLU A 978 -19.29 -0.02 -34.34
C GLU A 978 -19.59 1.10 -33.33
N LEU A 979 -18.74 1.25 -32.30
CA LEU A 979 -18.82 2.38 -31.38
C LEU A 979 -18.65 3.72 -32.09
N LEU A 980 -17.57 3.88 -32.87
CA LEU A 980 -17.34 5.12 -33.66
C LEU A 980 -18.51 5.43 -34.62
N ARG A 981 -19.11 4.39 -35.22
CA ARG A 981 -20.31 4.53 -36.08
C ARG A 981 -21.55 4.95 -35.30
N GLU A 982 -21.75 4.42 -34.10
CA GLU A 982 -22.87 4.79 -33.24
C GLU A 982 -22.72 6.24 -32.75
N MET A 983 -21.53 6.66 -32.32
CA MET A 983 -21.24 8.05 -31.96
C MET A 983 -21.59 8.99 -33.12
N GLN A 984 -21.18 8.63 -34.33
CA GLN A 984 -21.49 9.42 -35.53
C GLN A 984 -23.00 9.47 -35.81
N ARG A 985 -23.70 8.35 -35.67
CA ARG A 985 -25.16 8.28 -35.84
C ARG A 985 -25.87 9.21 -34.85
N ARG A 986 -25.45 9.20 -33.58
CA ARG A 986 -26.01 10.07 -32.54
C ARG A 986 -25.72 11.53 -32.82
N TYR A 987 -24.48 11.88 -33.16
CA TYR A 987 -24.08 13.24 -33.52
C TYR A 987 -24.92 13.82 -34.67
N VAL A 988 -25.09 13.07 -35.76
CA VAL A 988 -25.88 13.51 -36.94
C VAL A 988 -27.38 13.61 -36.64
N SER A 989 -27.87 12.81 -35.69
CA SER A 989 -29.30 12.77 -35.34
C SER A 989 -29.68 13.77 -34.24
N GLU A 990 -28.70 14.43 -33.63
CA GLU A 990 -28.92 15.37 -32.52
C GLU A 990 -29.53 16.69 -33.00
N ASP A 991 -30.28 17.37 -32.13
CA ASP A 991 -30.88 18.66 -32.45
C ASP A 991 -29.78 19.70 -32.78
N PRO A 992 -29.79 20.33 -33.97
CA PRO A 992 -28.84 21.38 -34.33
C PRO A 992 -28.76 22.53 -33.32
N VAL A 993 -29.82 22.77 -32.54
CA VAL A 993 -29.83 23.78 -31.46
C VAL A 993 -28.74 23.48 -30.42
N PHE A 994 -28.45 22.21 -30.11
CA PHE A 994 -27.40 21.84 -29.17
C PHE A 994 -26.03 22.40 -29.60
N PHE A 995 -25.68 22.26 -30.88
CA PHE A 995 -24.39 22.71 -31.43
C PHE A 995 -24.28 24.22 -31.63
N THR A 996 -25.38 24.95 -31.49
CA THR A 996 -25.42 26.42 -31.57
C THR A 996 -25.63 27.08 -30.21
N THR A 997 -25.83 26.29 -29.15
CA THR A 997 -26.00 26.78 -27.79
C THR A 997 -24.64 26.84 -27.09
N PRO A 998 -24.25 27.98 -26.49
CA PRO A 998 -22.99 28.07 -25.76
C PRO A 998 -22.89 27.03 -24.64
N ARG A 999 -21.71 26.42 -24.52
CA ARG A 999 -21.39 25.52 -23.43
C ARG A 999 -21.63 26.22 -22.07
N PRO A 1000 -22.37 25.62 -21.13
CA PRO A 1000 -22.52 26.18 -19.80
C PRO A 1000 -21.18 26.19 -19.06
N HIS A 1001 -20.93 27.23 -18.28
CA HIS A 1001 -19.76 27.36 -17.41
C HIS A 1001 -20.21 27.55 -15.96
N LEU A 1002 -19.43 27.01 -15.01
CA LEU A 1002 -19.71 27.18 -13.59
C LEU A 1002 -19.45 28.64 -13.19
N ASP A 1003 -20.46 29.27 -12.60
CA ASP A 1003 -20.35 30.64 -12.05
C ASP A 1003 -20.44 30.58 -10.53
N THR A 1004 -19.31 30.81 -9.84
CA THR A 1004 -19.23 30.77 -8.38
C THR A 1004 -19.35 32.14 -7.73
N SER A 1005 -19.65 33.20 -8.50
CA SER A 1005 -19.69 34.58 -7.99
C SER A 1005 -20.76 34.79 -6.92
N THR A 1006 -21.89 34.08 -7.00
CA THR A 1006 -22.93 34.05 -5.98
C THR A 1006 -23.52 32.66 -5.84
N GLN A 1007 -24.15 32.37 -4.69
CA GLN A 1007 -24.82 31.09 -4.46
C GLN A 1007 -25.96 30.85 -5.47
N ALA A 1008 -26.69 31.89 -5.86
CA ALA A 1008 -27.76 31.80 -6.85
C ALA A 1008 -27.24 31.49 -8.27
N LEU A 1009 -26.15 32.17 -8.69
CA LEU A 1009 -25.52 31.90 -9.99
C LEU A 1009 -24.82 30.55 -10.02
N SER A 1010 -24.27 30.09 -8.88
CA SER A 1010 -23.71 28.75 -8.75
C SER A 1010 -24.79 27.68 -8.88
N ALA A 1011 -25.95 27.86 -8.24
CA ALA A 1011 -27.08 26.95 -8.38
C ALA A 1011 -27.62 26.94 -9.82
N ALA A 1012 -27.78 28.10 -10.45
CA ALA A 1012 -28.29 28.22 -11.82
C ALA A 1012 -27.33 27.62 -12.86
N SER A 1013 -26.03 27.89 -12.74
CA SER A 1013 -25.01 27.33 -13.65
C SER A 1013 -24.87 25.81 -13.49
N LYS A 1014 -24.95 25.27 -12.26
CA LYS A 1014 -25.01 23.83 -12.01
C LYS A 1014 -26.25 23.19 -12.63
N ALA A 1015 -27.41 23.83 -12.51
CA ALA A 1015 -28.65 23.35 -13.11
C ALA A 1015 -28.60 23.31 -14.65
N ALA A 1016 -27.90 24.28 -15.27
CA ALA A 1016 -27.68 24.29 -16.72
C ALA A 1016 -26.62 23.28 -17.19
N MET A 1017 -25.62 22.99 -16.35
CA MET A 1017 -24.53 22.04 -16.66
C MET A 1017 -25.03 20.59 -16.74
N ALA A 1018 -25.92 20.17 -15.84
CA ALA A 1018 -26.40 18.79 -15.75
C ALA A 1018 -26.97 18.24 -17.08
N PRO A 1019 -27.95 18.88 -17.75
CA PRO A 1019 -28.49 18.38 -19.02
C PRO A 1019 -27.45 18.39 -20.16
N TYR A 1020 -26.54 19.37 -20.17
CA TYR A 1020 -25.43 19.41 -21.13
C TYR A 1020 -24.48 18.22 -20.95
N MET A 1021 -24.08 17.91 -19.71
CA MET A 1021 -23.17 16.79 -19.42
C MET A 1021 -23.82 15.43 -19.70
N ILE A 1022 -25.11 15.25 -19.40
CA ILE A 1022 -25.88 14.05 -19.80
C ILE A 1022 -25.81 13.87 -21.31
N LYS A 1023 -26.02 14.95 -22.06
CA LYS A 1023 -25.96 14.91 -23.52
C LYS A 1023 -24.56 14.55 -24.04
N ILE A 1024 -23.48 15.09 -23.45
CA ILE A 1024 -22.11 14.71 -23.80
C ILE A 1024 -21.85 13.21 -23.53
N PHE A 1025 -22.31 12.69 -22.39
CA PHE A 1025 -22.22 11.26 -22.07
C PHE A 1025 -22.92 10.38 -23.12
N GLU A 1026 -24.08 10.83 -23.61
CA GLU A 1026 -24.86 10.14 -24.65
C GLU A 1026 -24.22 10.19 -26.04
N LEU A 1027 -23.53 11.28 -26.39
CA LEU A 1027 -22.96 11.49 -27.72
C LEU A 1027 -21.57 10.86 -27.88
N THR A 1028 -20.67 11.10 -26.91
CA THR A 1028 -19.26 10.72 -27.02
C THR A 1028 -18.74 9.93 -25.82
N GLY A 1029 -19.35 10.12 -24.65
CA GLY A 1029 -18.83 9.60 -23.39
C GLY A 1029 -19.28 8.18 -23.02
N PRO A 1030 -19.31 7.86 -21.71
CA PRO A 1030 -19.55 6.50 -21.22
C PRO A 1030 -20.91 5.88 -21.58
N SER A 1031 -21.95 6.69 -21.85
CA SER A 1031 -23.29 6.14 -22.13
C SER A 1031 -23.36 5.50 -23.51
N VAL A 1032 -22.81 6.14 -24.55
CA VAL A 1032 -22.74 5.51 -25.89
C VAL A 1032 -21.86 4.26 -25.89
N PHE A 1033 -20.73 4.30 -25.17
CA PHE A 1033 -19.88 3.12 -24.97
C PHE A 1033 -20.68 1.97 -24.35
N SER A 1034 -21.38 2.23 -23.24
CA SER A 1034 -22.17 1.24 -22.54
C SER A 1034 -23.30 0.65 -23.39
N ASP A 1035 -24.02 1.49 -24.14
CA ASP A 1035 -25.10 1.04 -25.02
C ASP A 1035 -24.57 0.10 -26.12
N VAL A 1036 -23.43 0.44 -26.72
CA VAL A 1036 -22.79 -0.38 -27.76
C VAL A 1036 -22.29 -1.70 -27.18
N MET A 1037 -21.61 -1.66 -26.04
CA MET A 1037 -21.11 -2.87 -25.38
C MET A 1037 -22.24 -3.77 -24.91
N ARG A 1038 -23.31 -3.24 -24.33
CA ARG A 1038 -24.50 -4.01 -23.93
C ARG A 1038 -25.17 -4.67 -25.13
N LYS A 1039 -25.16 -4.01 -26.28
CA LYS A 1039 -25.72 -4.56 -27.54
C LYS A 1039 -24.83 -5.62 -28.17
N LEU A 1040 -23.52 -5.39 -28.22
CA LEU A 1040 -22.59 -6.21 -29.00
C LEU A 1040 -21.89 -7.28 -28.18
N ARG A 1041 -21.62 -7.01 -26.90
CA ARG A 1041 -20.96 -7.90 -25.92
C ARG A 1041 -21.79 -8.09 -24.64
N PRO A 1042 -23.10 -8.44 -24.75
CA PRO A 1042 -23.92 -8.73 -23.59
C PRO A 1042 -23.42 -9.92 -22.77
N ASP A 1043 -22.53 -10.76 -23.32
CA ASP A 1043 -21.95 -11.94 -22.69
C ASP A 1043 -21.12 -11.62 -21.45
N TYR A 1044 -20.33 -10.54 -21.48
CA TYR A 1044 -19.51 -10.13 -20.33
C TYR A 1044 -19.74 -8.71 -19.82
N PHE A 1045 -20.39 -7.82 -20.57
CA PHE A 1045 -20.39 -6.38 -20.26
C PHE A 1045 -20.89 -6.05 -18.84
N ASP A 1046 -21.97 -6.71 -18.40
CA ASP A 1046 -22.55 -6.48 -17.08
C ASP A 1046 -22.00 -7.43 -16.00
N LEU A 1047 -20.84 -8.10 -16.17
CA LEU A 1047 -20.32 -9.03 -15.13
C LEU A 1047 -20.04 -8.36 -13.77
N LEU A 1048 -19.87 -7.04 -13.76
CA LEU A 1048 -19.70 -6.26 -12.53
C LEU A 1048 -21.06 -5.92 -11.89
N ALA A 1049 -22.05 -5.45 -12.65
CA ALA A 1049 -23.39 -5.11 -12.17
C ALA A 1049 -24.37 -6.30 -12.00
N ARG A 1050 -24.17 -7.41 -12.71
CA ARG A 1050 -25.04 -8.59 -12.58
C ARG A 1050 -25.00 -9.07 -11.13
N SER A 1051 -26.16 -9.42 -10.58
CA SER A 1051 -26.27 -10.19 -9.34
C SER A 1051 -25.80 -11.64 -9.59
N LEU A 1052 -24.50 -11.79 -9.86
CA LEU A 1052 -23.83 -13.08 -10.04
C LEU A 1052 -23.46 -13.68 -8.69
N GLU A 1053 -23.39 -12.85 -7.67
CA GLU A 1053 -23.05 -13.21 -6.31
C GLU A 1053 -24.30 -13.69 -5.59
N PRO A 1054 -24.37 -14.98 -5.23
CA PRO A 1054 -25.50 -15.45 -4.48
C PRO A 1054 -25.38 -14.87 -3.07
N GLU A 1055 -26.29 -13.97 -2.71
CA GLU A 1055 -26.29 -13.35 -1.38
C GLU A 1055 -26.39 -14.37 -0.23
N VAL A 1056 -26.85 -15.59 -0.54
CA VAL A 1056 -27.28 -16.57 0.46
C VAL A 1056 -26.67 -17.97 0.28
N ILE A 1057 -26.01 -18.24 -0.85
CA ILE A 1057 -25.38 -19.53 -1.17
C ILE A 1057 -23.93 -19.29 -1.62
N ILE A 1058 -22.95 -19.69 -0.83
CA ILE A 1058 -21.53 -19.40 -1.06
C ILE A 1058 -20.87 -20.63 -1.70
N SER A 1059 -20.11 -20.46 -2.80
CA SER A 1059 -19.31 -21.54 -3.39
C SER A 1059 -17.95 -21.01 -3.84
N ALA A 1060 -16.87 -21.52 -3.25
CA ALA A 1060 -15.51 -21.14 -3.61
C ALA A 1060 -15.21 -21.40 -5.10
N ALA A 1061 -15.66 -22.54 -5.65
CA ALA A 1061 -15.45 -22.91 -7.05
C ALA A 1061 -16.16 -21.97 -8.03
N TYR A 1062 -17.40 -21.58 -7.73
CA TYR A 1062 -18.12 -20.59 -8.54
C TYR A 1062 -17.47 -19.21 -8.42
N THR A 1063 -17.10 -18.80 -7.21
CA THR A 1063 -16.43 -17.52 -6.95
C THR A 1063 -15.11 -17.44 -7.70
N GLU A 1064 -14.30 -18.49 -7.71
CA GLU A 1064 -13.03 -18.54 -8.45
C GLU A 1064 -13.23 -18.33 -9.96
N GLN A 1065 -14.23 -18.99 -10.57
CA GLN A 1065 -14.52 -18.82 -12.00
C GLN A 1065 -15.08 -17.43 -12.32
N MET A 1066 -15.93 -16.89 -11.45
CA MET A 1066 -16.46 -15.54 -11.59
C MET A 1066 -15.33 -14.50 -11.51
N GLU A 1067 -14.42 -14.66 -10.55
CA GLU A 1067 -13.27 -13.79 -10.38
C GLU A 1067 -12.27 -13.92 -11.54
N ALA A 1068 -12.06 -15.13 -12.09
CA ALA A 1068 -11.26 -15.32 -13.30
C ALA A 1068 -11.86 -14.61 -14.52
N ALA A 1069 -13.18 -14.68 -14.72
CA ALA A 1069 -13.87 -13.93 -15.77
C ALA A 1069 -13.78 -12.42 -15.57
N ARG A 1070 -13.94 -11.94 -14.33
CA ARG A 1070 -13.78 -10.53 -13.98
C ARG A 1070 -12.34 -10.03 -14.19
N ASP A 1071 -11.33 -10.80 -13.77
CA ASP A 1071 -9.93 -10.45 -13.97
C ASP A 1071 -9.51 -10.48 -15.44
N PHE A 1072 -10.18 -11.27 -16.27
CA PHE A 1072 -9.95 -11.30 -17.72
C PHE A 1072 -10.57 -10.08 -18.43
N TYR A 1073 -11.87 -9.83 -18.26
CA TYR A 1073 -12.57 -8.75 -18.97
C TYR A 1073 -12.46 -7.37 -18.31
N PHE A 1074 -12.19 -7.33 -17.00
CA PHE A 1074 -12.05 -6.12 -16.20
C PHE A 1074 -10.69 -6.06 -15.47
N PRO A 1075 -9.56 -6.27 -16.18
CA PRO A 1075 -8.25 -6.43 -15.55
C PRO A 1075 -7.83 -5.17 -14.78
N PHE A 1076 -8.31 -4.00 -15.19
CA PHE A 1076 -7.99 -2.72 -14.56
C PHE A 1076 -8.77 -2.47 -13.26
N LYS A 1077 -9.72 -3.34 -12.89
CA LYS A 1077 -10.40 -3.30 -11.58
C LYS A 1077 -9.48 -3.79 -10.45
N ARG A 1078 -8.67 -4.82 -10.67
CA ARG A 1078 -7.86 -5.46 -9.61
C ARG A 1078 -6.50 -5.96 -10.07
N LYS A 1079 -6.41 -6.66 -11.21
CA LYS A 1079 -5.20 -7.37 -11.68
C LYS A 1079 -4.07 -6.41 -12.04
N THR A 1080 -4.37 -5.37 -12.82
CA THR A 1080 -3.45 -4.28 -13.21
C THR A 1080 -4.16 -2.96 -12.96
N ARG A 1081 -4.35 -2.61 -11.68
CA ARG A 1081 -5.37 -1.62 -11.32
C ARG A 1081 -5.01 -0.21 -11.77
N ILE A 1082 -5.97 0.41 -12.47
CA ILE A 1082 -5.91 1.81 -12.93
C ILE A 1082 -7.00 2.60 -12.22
N LEU A 1083 -6.62 3.78 -11.77
CA LEU A 1083 -7.39 4.69 -10.95
C LEU A 1083 -7.80 5.89 -11.81
N PRO A 1084 -9.08 6.09 -12.11
CA PRO A 1084 -9.50 7.26 -12.87
C PRO A 1084 -9.00 8.59 -12.29
N GLY A 1085 -8.70 9.57 -13.10
CA GLY A 1085 -8.42 10.90 -12.57
C GLY A 1085 -9.69 11.69 -12.23
N SER A 1086 -9.52 12.88 -11.66
CA SER A 1086 -10.61 13.86 -11.49
C SER A 1086 -10.17 15.28 -11.86
N ALA A 1087 -9.06 15.40 -12.59
CA ALA A 1087 -8.49 16.68 -12.96
C ALA A 1087 -9.39 17.37 -13.99
N ASN A 1088 -9.64 18.66 -13.78
CA ASN A 1088 -10.47 19.49 -14.65
C ASN A 1088 -9.63 20.57 -15.34
N GLU A 1089 -8.45 20.20 -15.84
CA GLU A 1089 -7.47 21.13 -16.43
C GLU A 1089 -7.76 21.53 -17.90
N TRP A 1090 -8.91 21.13 -18.46
CA TRP A 1090 -9.36 21.48 -19.81
C TRP A 1090 -10.42 22.58 -19.88
#